data_AF-A0A3B0MR49-F1
#
_entry.id   AF-A0A3B0MR49-F1
#
_cell.length_a   1.000
_cell.length_b   1.000
_cell.length_c   1.000
_cell.angle_alpha   90.00
_cell.angle_beta   90.00
_cell.angle_gamma   90.00
#
_symmetry.space_group_name_H-M   'P 1'
#
loop_
_entity.id
_entity.type
_entity.pdbx_description
1 polymer ?
#
loop_
_entity_poly.entity_id
_entity_poly.type
_entity_poly.pdbx_seq_one_letter_code
_entity_poly.pdbx_strand_id
1 'polypeptide(L)'
;MANGSFSFLENAFWVLNARYESNYAELVDLAEDAEFEESHPQALIQRSQQALVSPVARLDQELGWLPGLSERQIDEIRSLLASGETDKLHSSINFLPDLPKANLLAHLSNLSKVDASKLQSLLRCWDEVDHGELLEFINSNRKISGFPNVDATQISISVTALESAHARSAAKAIWQLEEPGKVMEHLVEAELATGKPNSILGRFVREYDSLSEPKLAQIRNEIDHQIELAQEPSPNLDSVTNEIAALLSRWDDVNQPVQVYEQHQGHEEGRSKKVYEAVRSLCLELANDRGEFQYARRLSEALLQTFPELESVAEVLKGDVAALQNLDEQQKQLAIVEPLVAACEAAKTQLPALKSALQKSGFANARKGVLNEIYDAFDAAAKAPETDDAVFLVVRDLALFVNNDRSDPETAFRLIDGLIQYSGRQPSDKIVDQLDDEREKLHRNWKMGEFEKQAGDLGAMSKTVDEMLKYAKGNNRTELLQVKSNIDRKQAGKKVKWLIYGGIAAAIGFFVLSEEINKPTSRTSYQPTATYQPSTTRPSTNGTATASFGESRPPVGQGLVLNRSQVRYCVYQGERLEAMRSMTSTNYQIDSFNGLIDDYNSRCSNYQYRSEVLSSIRREASSKTGEFIADARRIVASW
;
A
#
# COMPACT_ATOMS: atom_id res chain seq x y z
N MET A 1 10.88 -43.25 -22.62
CA MET A 1 9.60 -42.74 -23.19
C MET A 1 9.85 -41.34 -23.74
N ALA A 2 9.60 -41.08 -25.02
CA ALA A 2 9.83 -39.76 -25.63
C ALA A 2 8.66 -38.82 -25.32
N ASN A 3 8.93 -37.57 -24.87
CA ASN A 3 8.14 -36.31 -24.80
C ASN A 3 6.58 -36.27 -24.80
N GLY A 4 5.87 -37.39 -24.81
CA GLY A 4 4.43 -37.54 -24.79
C GLY A 4 3.88 -37.76 -23.37
N SER A 5 2.56 -37.63 -23.22
CA SER A 5 1.86 -38.13 -22.04
C SER A 5 1.89 -39.66 -21.98
N PHE A 6 1.64 -40.22 -20.80
CA PHE A 6 1.52 -41.66 -20.59
C PHE A 6 0.33 -42.22 -21.37
N SER A 7 0.58 -43.21 -22.23
CA SER A 7 -0.46 -43.89 -22.99
C SER A 7 -0.42 -45.38 -22.72
N PHE A 8 -1.49 -45.90 -22.14
CA PHE A 8 -1.66 -47.33 -21.90
C PHE A 8 -1.74 -48.14 -23.21
N LEU A 9 -2.37 -47.57 -24.24
CA LEU A 9 -2.52 -48.21 -25.56
C LEU A 9 -1.22 -48.30 -26.36
N GLU A 10 -0.19 -47.55 -25.95
CA GLU A 10 1.16 -47.65 -26.53
C GLU A 10 2.08 -48.58 -25.72
N ASN A 11 1.61 -49.13 -24.59
CA ASN A 11 2.38 -50.09 -23.82
C ASN A 11 2.62 -51.35 -24.67
N ALA A 12 3.85 -51.87 -24.67
CA ALA A 12 4.19 -53.01 -25.51
C ALA A 12 3.41 -54.30 -25.17
N PHE A 13 2.98 -54.48 -23.91
CA PHE A 13 2.07 -55.57 -23.53
C PHE A 13 0.69 -55.40 -24.17
N TRP A 14 0.18 -54.16 -24.31
CA TRP A 14 -1.04 -53.88 -25.07
C TRP A 14 -0.87 -54.29 -26.53
N VAL A 15 0.14 -53.70 -27.19
CA VAL A 15 0.35 -53.75 -28.64
C VAL A 15 0.59 -55.17 -29.15
N LEU A 16 1.38 -55.96 -28.43
CA LEU A 16 1.69 -57.35 -28.83
C LEU A 16 0.76 -58.38 -28.21
N ASN A 17 -0.25 -57.95 -27.45
CA ASN A 17 -1.08 -58.84 -26.63
C ASN A 17 -0.27 -59.81 -25.76
N ALA A 18 0.89 -59.35 -25.27
CA ALA A 18 1.81 -60.16 -24.48
C ALA A 18 1.39 -60.25 -23.00
N ARG A 19 1.93 -61.26 -22.30
CA ARG A 19 1.75 -61.48 -20.86
C ARG A 19 3.06 -61.33 -20.12
N TYR A 20 3.00 -61.17 -18.79
CA TYR A 20 4.21 -61.06 -17.96
C TYR A 20 5.12 -62.29 -18.08
N GLU A 21 4.54 -63.45 -18.30
CA GLU A 21 5.22 -64.74 -18.47
C GLU A 21 5.72 -64.97 -19.91
N SER A 22 5.40 -64.09 -20.87
CA SER A 22 5.81 -64.26 -22.26
C SER A 22 7.34 -64.23 -22.41
N ASN A 23 7.89 -65.33 -22.93
CA ASN A 23 9.31 -65.54 -23.14
C ASN A 23 9.79 -64.95 -24.49
N TYR A 24 11.10 -64.99 -24.75
CA TYR A 24 11.67 -64.38 -25.96
C TYR A 24 11.08 -64.93 -27.27
N ALA A 25 10.87 -66.24 -27.39
CA ALA A 25 10.34 -66.86 -28.61
C ALA A 25 8.88 -66.45 -28.83
N GLU A 26 8.06 -66.51 -27.78
CA GLU A 26 6.65 -66.09 -27.83
C GLU A 26 6.51 -64.62 -28.22
N LEU A 27 7.40 -63.74 -27.75
CA LEU A 27 7.38 -62.32 -28.13
C LEU A 27 7.74 -62.07 -29.60
N VAL A 28 8.53 -62.96 -30.21
CA VAL A 28 8.81 -62.90 -31.66
C VAL A 28 7.58 -63.32 -32.43
N ASP A 29 6.98 -64.45 -32.07
CA ASP A 29 5.75 -64.96 -32.70
C ASP A 29 4.61 -63.94 -32.59
N LEU A 30 4.38 -63.36 -31.40
CA LEU A 30 3.35 -62.32 -31.19
C LEU A 30 3.59 -61.05 -32.01
N ALA A 31 4.85 -60.69 -32.27
CA ALA A 31 5.16 -59.56 -33.12
C ALA A 31 4.89 -59.85 -34.60
N GLU A 32 5.23 -61.07 -35.07
CA GLU A 32 4.91 -61.53 -36.43
C GLU A 32 3.38 -61.61 -36.64
N ASP A 33 2.65 -62.13 -35.65
CA ASP A 33 1.19 -62.18 -35.67
C ASP A 33 0.57 -60.78 -35.73
N ALA A 34 1.06 -59.84 -34.91
CA ALA A 34 0.58 -58.46 -34.92
C ALA A 34 0.89 -57.73 -36.25
N GLU A 35 2.06 -57.99 -36.86
CA GLU A 35 2.40 -57.46 -38.20
C GLU A 35 1.47 -58.06 -39.27
N PHE A 36 1.15 -59.35 -39.18
CA PHE A 36 0.27 -60.04 -40.13
C PHE A 36 -1.19 -59.58 -40.01
N GLU A 37 -1.69 -59.36 -38.80
CA GLU A 37 -3.05 -58.88 -38.53
C GLU A 37 -3.23 -57.38 -38.84
N GLU A 38 -2.15 -56.64 -39.08
CA GLU A 38 -2.13 -55.18 -39.24
C GLU A 38 -2.85 -54.44 -38.09
N SER A 39 -2.80 -55.00 -36.87
CA SER A 39 -3.54 -54.50 -35.71
C SER A 39 -3.02 -53.14 -35.22
N HIS A 40 -1.74 -52.85 -35.48
CA HIS A 40 -1.07 -51.60 -35.11
C HIS A 40 -0.08 -51.16 -36.20
N PRO A 41 0.36 -49.88 -36.22
CA PRO A 41 1.39 -49.43 -37.15
C PRO A 41 2.68 -50.24 -36.98
N GLN A 42 3.28 -50.70 -38.07
CA GLN A 42 4.46 -51.57 -38.06
C GLN A 42 5.61 -51.02 -37.18
N ALA A 43 5.87 -49.71 -37.24
CA ALA A 43 6.90 -49.07 -36.42
C ALA A 43 6.62 -49.18 -34.91
N LEU A 44 5.35 -49.18 -34.50
CA LEU A 44 4.95 -49.36 -33.11
C LEU A 44 5.12 -50.81 -32.66
N ILE A 45 4.78 -51.78 -33.53
CA ILE A 45 4.95 -53.21 -33.26
C ILE A 45 6.43 -53.53 -33.06
N GLN A 46 7.30 -53.12 -33.98
CA GLN A 46 8.75 -53.35 -33.90
C GLN A 46 9.38 -52.71 -32.66
N ARG A 47 8.97 -51.48 -32.32
CA ARG A 47 9.42 -50.81 -31.10
C ARG A 47 8.94 -51.54 -29.85
N SER A 48 7.72 -52.07 -29.86
CA SER A 48 7.13 -52.82 -28.74
C SER A 48 7.88 -54.12 -28.52
N GLN A 49 8.18 -54.86 -29.59
CA GLN A 49 9.00 -56.06 -29.54
C GLN A 49 10.38 -55.75 -28.96
N GLN A 50 11.06 -54.72 -29.49
CA GLN A 50 12.37 -54.29 -28.99
C GLN A 50 12.33 -53.93 -27.48
N ALA A 51 11.25 -53.29 -27.02
CA ALA A 51 11.07 -52.94 -25.63
C ALA A 51 10.91 -54.18 -24.73
N LEU A 52 10.13 -55.18 -25.15
CA LEU A 52 9.87 -56.38 -24.33
C LEU A 52 11.02 -57.39 -24.34
N VAL A 53 11.85 -57.44 -25.38
CA VAL A 53 13.02 -58.34 -25.44
C VAL A 53 14.26 -57.77 -24.75
N SER A 54 14.30 -56.46 -24.48
CA SER A 54 15.40 -55.81 -23.76
C SER A 54 15.12 -55.78 -22.26
N PRO A 55 15.90 -56.42 -21.38
CA PRO A 55 15.57 -56.54 -19.95
C PRO A 55 15.38 -55.23 -19.20
N VAL A 56 16.10 -54.18 -19.59
CA VAL A 56 15.98 -52.84 -18.99
C VAL A 56 14.72 -52.14 -19.49
N ALA A 57 14.50 -52.11 -20.81
CA ALA A 57 13.32 -51.44 -21.37
C ALA A 57 12.01 -52.17 -21.03
N ARG A 58 12.07 -53.51 -20.85
CA ARG A 58 10.94 -54.33 -20.42
C ARG A 58 10.43 -53.90 -19.05
N LEU A 59 11.31 -53.47 -18.13
CA LEU A 59 10.92 -53.06 -16.78
C LEU A 59 9.95 -51.87 -16.82
N ASP A 60 10.23 -50.87 -17.66
CA ASP A 60 9.36 -49.71 -17.82
C ASP A 60 7.98 -50.11 -18.38
N GLN A 61 7.94 -51.10 -19.29
CA GLN A 61 6.69 -51.62 -19.84
C GLN A 61 5.92 -52.44 -18.80
N GLU A 62 6.62 -53.23 -17.99
CA GLU A 62 6.04 -54.09 -16.95
C GLU A 62 5.38 -53.26 -15.84
N LEU A 63 6.04 -52.18 -15.40
CA LEU A 63 5.52 -51.27 -14.39
C LEU A 63 4.39 -50.39 -14.93
N GLY A 64 4.49 -49.96 -16.19
CA GLY A 64 3.45 -49.19 -16.89
C GLY A 64 2.26 -50.01 -17.40
N TRP A 65 2.16 -51.29 -17.03
CA TRP A 65 1.08 -52.19 -17.44
C TRP A 65 0.03 -52.37 -16.32
N LEU A 66 -0.29 -53.59 -15.92
CA LEU A 66 -1.30 -53.92 -14.91
C LEU A 66 -0.74 -54.91 -13.87
N PRO A 67 0.33 -54.53 -13.13
CA PRO A 67 0.98 -55.44 -12.20
C PRO A 67 0.04 -55.90 -11.08
N GLY A 68 0.10 -57.18 -10.73
CA GLY A 68 -0.74 -57.79 -9.69
C GLY A 68 -2.17 -58.14 -10.11
N LEU A 69 -2.60 -57.83 -11.34
CA LEU A 69 -3.90 -58.26 -11.85
C LEU A 69 -3.85 -59.68 -12.45
N SER A 70 -4.96 -60.41 -12.32
CA SER A 70 -5.14 -61.68 -13.03
C SER A 70 -5.47 -61.48 -14.50
N GLU A 71 -5.15 -62.47 -15.35
CA GLU A 71 -5.47 -62.44 -16.78
C GLU A 71 -6.94 -62.10 -17.07
N ARG A 72 -7.88 -62.64 -16.26
CA ARG A 72 -9.31 -62.32 -16.40
C ARG A 72 -9.59 -60.83 -16.20
N GLN A 73 -8.96 -60.19 -15.22
CA GLN A 73 -9.13 -58.76 -14.96
C GLN A 73 -8.49 -57.93 -16.07
N ILE A 74 -7.33 -58.36 -16.59
CA ILE A 74 -6.66 -57.72 -17.72
C ILE A 74 -7.56 -57.77 -18.97
N ASP A 75 -8.14 -58.94 -19.29
CA ASP A 75 -9.04 -59.12 -20.42
C ASP A 75 -10.31 -58.25 -20.29
N GLU A 76 -10.86 -58.13 -19.08
CA GLU A 76 -11.99 -57.25 -18.79
C GLU A 76 -11.64 -55.77 -19.05
N ILE A 77 -10.49 -55.30 -18.55
CA ILE A 77 -10.00 -53.93 -18.79
C ILE A 77 -9.75 -53.70 -20.28
N ARG A 78 -9.15 -54.67 -21.00
CA ARG A 78 -8.95 -54.60 -22.45
C ARG A 78 -10.26 -54.46 -23.20
N SER A 79 -11.27 -55.27 -22.86
CA SER A 79 -12.60 -55.20 -23.46
C SER A 79 -13.26 -53.85 -23.20
N LEU A 80 -13.14 -53.29 -22.00
CA LEU A 80 -13.72 -51.99 -21.65
C LEU A 80 -13.03 -50.84 -22.40
N LEU A 81 -11.70 -50.89 -22.54
CA LEU A 81 -10.93 -49.92 -23.32
C LEU A 81 -11.26 -50.00 -24.82
N ALA A 82 -11.32 -51.21 -25.39
CA ALA A 82 -11.63 -51.41 -26.81
C ALA A 82 -13.08 -51.00 -27.18
N SER A 83 -14.02 -51.17 -26.26
CA SER A 83 -15.43 -50.77 -26.44
C SER A 83 -15.70 -49.29 -26.18
N GLY A 84 -14.73 -48.55 -25.60
CA GLY A 84 -14.88 -47.14 -25.25
C GLY A 84 -15.85 -46.88 -24.09
N GLU A 85 -16.15 -47.90 -23.27
CA GLU A 85 -17.09 -47.80 -22.14
C GLU A 85 -16.43 -47.15 -20.91
N THR A 86 -16.06 -45.87 -21.03
CA THR A 86 -15.27 -45.12 -20.03
C THR A 86 -15.91 -45.09 -18.64
N ASP A 87 -17.23 -44.96 -18.52
CA ASP A 87 -17.93 -44.93 -17.23
C ASP A 87 -17.86 -46.27 -16.47
N LYS A 88 -17.97 -47.39 -17.20
CA LYS A 88 -17.80 -48.73 -16.62
C LYS A 88 -16.34 -48.99 -16.26
N LEU A 89 -15.42 -48.52 -17.09
CA LEU A 89 -13.99 -48.59 -16.80
C LEU A 89 -13.66 -47.81 -15.52
N HIS A 90 -14.17 -46.59 -15.35
CA HIS A 90 -14.01 -45.81 -14.12
C HIS A 90 -14.52 -46.55 -12.88
N SER A 91 -15.70 -47.18 -12.97
CA SER A 91 -16.28 -47.95 -11.87
C SER A 91 -15.41 -49.16 -11.48
N SER A 92 -14.82 -49.82 -12.48
CA SER A 92 -13.97 -51.00 -12.31
C SER A 92 -12.61 -50.67 -11.71
N ILE A 93 -12.05 -49.51 -12.07
CA ILE A 93 -10.74 -49.04 -11.62
C ILE A 93 -10.67 -48.79 -10.11
N ASN A 94 -11.80 -48.47 -9.47
CA ASN A 94 -11.83 -48.14 -8.03
C ASN A 94 -11.38 -49.29 -7.11
N PHE A 95 -11.49 -50.54 -7.58
CA PHE A 95 -11.17 -51.74 -6.81
C PHE A 95 -9.82 -52.36 -7.19
N LEU A 96 -9.06 -51.72 -8.08
CA LEU A 96 -7.76 -52.21 -8.51
C LEU A 96 -6.67 -51.82 -7.49
N PRO A 97 -5.55 -52.56 -7.45
CA PRO A 97 -4.34 -52.13 -6.74
C PRO A 97 -3.84 -50.79 -7.28
N ASP A 98 -3.06 -50.08 -6.46
CA ASP A 98 -2.78 -48.67 -6.70
C ASP A 98 -1.97 -48.38 -7.97
N LEU A 99 -0.97 -49.19 -8.31
CA LEU A 99 -0.18 -48.96 -9.53
C LEU A 99 -0.97 -49.20 -10.84
N PRO A 100 -1.68 -50.34 -11.05
CA PRO A 100 -2.60 -50.50 -12.17
C PRO A 100 -3.65 -49.39 -12.26
N LYS A 101 -4.20 -48.99 -11.11
CA LYS A 101 -5.16 -47.89 -11.01
C LYS A 101 -4.54 -46.57 -11.47
N ALA A 102 -3.32 -46.25 -11.03
CA ALA A 102 -2.59 -45.06 -11.44
C ALA A 102 -2.30 -45.04 -12.95
N ASN A 103 -1.85 -46.16 -13.52
CA ASN A 103 -1.60 -46.30 -14.96
C ASN A 103 -2.86 -45.99 -15.77
N LEU A 104 -4.00 -46.59 -15.40
CA LEU A 104 -5.27 -46.37 -16.10
C LEU A 104 -5.80 -44.94 -15.92
N LEU A 105 -5.73 -44.36 -14.71
CA LEU A 105 -6.13 -42.97 -14.46
C LEU A 105 -5.27 -41.98 -15.25
N ALA A 106 -3.95 -42.19 -15.31
CA ALA A 106 -3.03 -41.38 -16.12
C ALA A 106 -3.36 -41.46 -17.62
N HIS A 107 -3.69 -42.65 -18.12
CA HIS A 107 -4.13 -42.82 -19.51
C HIS A 107 -5.46 -42.11 -19.78
N LEU A 108 -6.47 -42.29 -18.91
CA LEU A 108 -7.79 -41.70 -19.06
C LEU A 108 -7.77 -40.16 -19.00
N SER A 109 -6.78 -39.60 -18.32
CA SER A 109 -6.51 -38.15 -18.29
C SER A 109 -6.20 -37.58 -19.67
N ASN A 110 -5.77 -38.40 -20.63
CA ASN A 110 -5.54 -37.97 -22.01
C ASN A 110 -6.76 -38.12 -22.93
N LEU A 111 -7.77 -38.90 -22.56
CA LEU A 111 -8.85 -39.30 -23.46
C LEU A 111 -10.12 -38.47 -23.33
N SER A 112 -10.37 -37.89 -22.16
CA SER A 112 -11.62 -37.20 -21.85
C SER A 112 -11.38 -36.01 -20.94
N LYS A 113 -12.36 -35.08 -20.85
CA LYS A 113 -12.36 -34.05 -19.81
C LYS A 113 -12.33 -34.76 -18.45
N VAL A 114 -11.16 -34.73 -17.81
CA VAL A 114 -10.97 -35.35 -16.51
C VAL A 114 -11.50 -34.42 -15.42
N ASP A 115 -12.22 -34.99 -14.46
CA ASP A 115 -12.67 -34.28 -13.28
C ASP A 115 -11.59 -34.25 -12.18
N ALA A 116 -11.67 -33.26 -11.29
CA ALA A 116 -10.71 -33.10 -10.20
C ALA A 116 -10.64 -34.33 -9.27
N SER A 117 -11.74 -35.07 -9.11
CA SER A 117 -11.78 -36.25 -8.23
C SER A 117 -10.93 -37.41 -8.76
N LYS A 118 -10.86 -37.57 -10.09
CA LYS A 118 -10.01 -38.55 -10.77
C LYS A 118 -8.54 -38.18 -10.65
N LEU A 119 -8.20 -36.89 -10.79
CA LEU A 119 -6.83 -36.42 -10.56
C LEU A 119 -6.43 -36.65 -9.11
N GLN A 120 -7.27 -36.27 -8.15
CA GLN A 120 -7.00 -36.54 -6.74
C GLN A 120 -6.82 -38.05 -6.46
N SER A 121 -7.63 -38.89 -7.10
CA SER A 121 -7.48 -40.35 -7.00
C SER A 121 -6.13 -40.83 -7.56
N LEU A 122 -5.65 -40.25 -8.65
CA LEU A 122 -4.33 -40.55 -9.22
C LEU A 122 -3.21 -40.17 -8.26
N LEU A 123 -3.30 -39.01 -7.59
CA LEU A 123 -2.31 -38.57 -6.61
C LEU A 123 -2.22 -39.57 -5.45
N ARG A 124 -3.36 -39.94 -4.87
CA ARG A 124 -3.46 -40.89 -3.75
C ARG A 124 -2.95 -42.29 -4.05
N CYS A 125 -3.03 -42.74 -5.31
CA CYS A 125 -2.51 -44.06 -5.67
C CYS A 125 -1.00 -44.15 -5.40
N TRP A 126 -0.26 -43.06 -5.55
CA TRP A 126 1.20 -43.10 -5.41
C TRP A 126 1.71 -43.22 -3.98
N ASP A 127 0.89 -42.94 -2.97
CA ASP A 127 1.30 -43.05 -1.56
C ASP A 127 1.42 -44.50 -1.08
N GLU A 128 0.63 -45.40 -1.68
CA GLU A 128 0.46 -46.78 -1.24
C GLU A 128 1.24 -47.78 -2.13
N VAL A 129 2.03 -47.31 -3.10
CA VAL A 129 2.79 -48.18 -3.99
C VAL A 129 3.97 -48.83 -3.25
N ASP A 130 3.85 -50.12 -2.94
CA ASP A 130 4.91 -50.90 -2.30
C ASP A 130 5.96 -51.39 -3.33
N HIS A 131 7.17 -50.80 -3.27
CA HIS A 131 8.28 -51.17 -4.16
C HIS A 131 8.77 -52.62 -3.95
N GLY A 132 8.64 -53.16 -2.74
CA GLY A 132 9.02 -54.53 -2.40
C GLY A 132 8.07 -55.55 -3.03
N GLU A 133 6.76 -55.33 -2.90
CA GLU A 133 5.76 -56.19 -3.55
C GLU A 133 5.90 -56.15 -5.08
N LEU A 134 6.15 -54.98 -5.66
CA LEU A 134 6.43 -54.85 -7.09
C LEU A 134 7.69 -55.61 -7.51
N LEU A 135 8.77 -55.49 -6.75
CA LEU A 135 10.02 -56.20 -7.02
C LEU A 135 9.81 -57.72 -7.01
N GLU A 136 9.08 -58.24 -6.02
CA GLU A 136 8.74 -59.66 -5.91
C GLU A 136 7.86 -60.13 -7.07
N PHE A 137 6.80 -59.37 -7.40
CA PHE A 137 5.90 -59.66 -8.51
C PHE A 137 6.65 -59.72 -9.84
N ILE A 138 7.46 -58.69 -10.15
CA ILE A 138 8.23 -58.61 -11.39
C ILE A 138 9.22 -59.77 -11.50
N ASN A 139 10.02 -60.01 -10.46
CA ASN A 139 11.03 -61.07 -10.50
C ASN A 139 10.42 -62.48 -10.55
N SER A 140 9.25 -62.69 -9.93
CA SER A 140 8.53 -63.97 -10.02
C SER A 140 8.10 -64.27 -11.46
N ASN A 141 7.59 -63.27 -12.17
CA ASN A 141 7.19 -63.41 -13.58
C ASN A 141 8.39 -63.48 -14.54
N ARG A 142 9.46 -62.71 -14.28
CA ARG A 142 10.70 -62.77 -15.07
C ARG A 142 11.37 -64.13 -14.99
N LYS A 143 11.30 -64.80 -13.83
CA LYS A 143 11.77 -66.17 -13.66
C LYS A 143 11.03 -67.17 -14.57
N ILE A 144 9.73 -66.97 -14.79
CA ILE A 144 8.91 -67.82 -15.66
C ILE A 144 9.24 -67.53 -17.13
N SER A 145 9.29 -66.25 -17.51
CA SER A 145 9.57 -65.80 -18.88
C SER A 145 11.05 -65.94 -19.32
N GLY A 146 11.95 -66.22 -18.38
CA GLY A 146 13.38 -66.41 -18.63
C GLY A 146 14.19 -65.11 -18.73
N PHE A 147 13.63 -63.97 -18.32
CA PHE A 147 14.33 -62.69 -18.26
C PHE A 147 15.12 -62.53 -16.95
N PRO A 148 16.23 -61.78 -16.94
CA PRO A 148 17.03 -61.60 -15.73
C PRO A 148 16.26 -60.76 -14.69
N ASN A 149 16.47 -61.10 -13.42
CA ASN A 149 15.91 -60.38 -12.29
C ASN A 149 16.37 -58.91 -12.29
N VAL A 150 15.53 -58.05 -11.70
CA VAL A 150 15.84 -56.65 -11.40
C VAL A 150 16.11 -56.49 -9.92
N ASP A 151 16.85 -55.43 -9.57
CA ASP A 151 17.08 -55.03 -8.18
C ASP A 151 16.20 -53.84 -7.75
N ALA A 152 16.22 -53.54 -6.45
CA ALA A 152 15.43 -52.45 -5.87
C ALA A 152 15.80 -51.05 -6.41
N THR A 153 17.04 -50.86 -6.85
CA THR A 153 17.50 -49.58 -7.42
C THR A 153 16.87 -49.38 -8.80
N GLN A 154 16.86 -50.42 -9.62
CA GLN A 154 16.22 -50.41 -10.94
C GLN A 154 14.71 -50.15 -10.82
N ILE A 155 14.03 -50.79 -9.87
CA ILE A 155 12.61 -50.52 -9.57
C ILE A 155 12.41 -49.04 -9.22
N SER A 156 13.18 -48.51 -8.26
CA SER A 156 13.04 -47.11 -7.82
C SER A 156 13.23 -46.10 -8.96
N ILE A 157 14.21 -46.34 -9.84
CA ILE A 157 14.47 -45.49 -11.01
C ILE A 157 13.29 -45.54 -12.00
N SER A 158 12.82 -46.73 -12.37
CA SER A 158 11.72 -46.88 -13.33
C SER A 158 10.39 -46.39 -12.75
N VAL A 159 10.13 -46.60 -11.46
CA VAL A 159 8.96 -46.04 -10.74
C VAL A 159 9.00 -44.52 -10.77
N THR A 160 10.15 -43.90 -10.47
CA THR A 160 10.33 -42.44 -10.53
C THR A 160 10.05 -41.88 -11.94
N ALA A 161 10.48 -42.61 -12.98
CA ALA A 161 10.22 -42.23 -14.36
C ALA A 161 8.72 -42.33 -14.71
N LEU A 162 8.05 -43.39 -14.24
CA LEU A 162 6.61 -43.60 -14.43
C LEU A 162 5.77 -42.54 -13.69
N GLU A 163 6.12 -42.25 -12.44
CA GLU A 163 5.51 -41.17 -11.64
C GLU A 163 5.60 -39.82 -12.36
N SER A 164 6.75 -39.53 -12.98
CA SER A 164 6.96 -38.31 -13.78
C SER A 164 6.12 -38.30 -15.07
N ALA A 165 5.91 -39.46 -15.70
CA ALA A 165 5.02 -39.58 -16.87
C ALA A 165 3.55 -39.39 -16.51
N HIS A 166 3.12 -39.90 -15.35
CA HIS A 166 1.77 -39.71 -14.81
C HIS A 166 1.52 -38.23 -14.47
N ALA A 167 2.43 -37.59 -13.73
CA ALA A 167 2.37 -36.17 -13.41
C ALA A 167 2.23 -35.29 -14.66
N ARG A 168 3.00 -35.59 -15.71
CA ARG A 168 2.92 -34.89 -17.00
C ARG A 168 1.56 -35.06 -17.70
N SER A 169 0.96 -36.25 -17.61
CA SER A 169 -0.35 -36.53 -18.21
C SER A 169 -1.46 -35.79 -17.46
N ALA A 170 -1.40 -35.81 -16.13
CA ALA A 170 -2.30 -35.05 -15.28
C ALA A 170 -2.20 -33.54 -15.53
N ALA A 171 -0.97 -32.99 -15.65
CA ALA A 171 -0.75 -31.57 -15.91
C ALA A 171 -1.30 -31.15 -17.27
N LYS A 172 -1.06 -31.95 -18.31
CA LYS A 172 -1.65 -31.72 -19.63
C LYS A 172 -3.18 -31.75 -19.59
N ALA A 173 -3.77 -32.67 -18.82
CA ALA A 173 -5.21 -32.78 -18.67
C ALA A 173 -5.82 -31.53 -18.02
N ILE A 174 -5.19 -31.01 -16.95
CA ILE A 174 -5.60 -29.74 -16.32
C ILE A 174 -5.60 -28.61 -17.32
N TRP A 175 -4.55 -28.48 -18.14
CA TRP A 175 -4.42 -27.43 -19.14
C TRP A 175 -5.43 -27.52 -20.30
N GLN A 176 -6.21 -28.60 -20.40
CA GLN A 176 -7.35 -28.71 -21.32
C GLN A 176 -8.69 -28.28 -20.69
N LEU A 177 -8.71 -27.96 -19.39
CA LEU A 177 -9.90 -27.48 -18.69
C LEU A 177 -10.11 -25.98 -18.92
N GLU A 178 -11.30 -25.50 -18.59
CA GLU A 178 -11.68 -24.09 -18.75
C GLU A 178 -10.94 -23.18 -17.76
N GLU A 179 -10.77 -23.64 -16.51
CA GLU A 179 -10.10 -22.90 -15.44
C GLU A 179 -8.95 -23.75 -14.84
N PRO A 180 -7.83 -23.91 -15.57
CA PRO A 180 -6.75 -24.81 -15.18
C PRO A 180 -6.11 -24.47 -13.82
N GLY A 181 -5.85 -23.19 -13.56
CA GLY A 181 -5.22 -22.77 -12.31
C GLY A 181 -6.08 -23.00 -11.09
N LYS A 182 -7.38 -22.68 -11.15
CA LYS A 182 -8.32 -22.98 -10.05
C LYS A 182 -8.40 -24.47 -9.75
N VAL A 183 -8.49 -25.33 -10.77
CA VAL A 183 -8.55 -26.79 -10.55
C VAL A 183 -7.25 -27.29 -9.92
N MET A 184 -6.10 -26.80 -10.39
CA MET A 184 -4.81 -27.16 -9.82
C MET A 184 -4.66 -26.64 -8.39
N GLU A 185 -5.09 -25.42 -8.10
CA GLU A 185 -5.07 -24.82 -6.76
C GLU A 185 -5.85 -25.68 -5.77
N HIS A 186 -7.10 -26.04 -6.09
CA HIS A 186 -7.91 -26.92 -5.24
C HIS A 186 -7.23 -28.27 -4.98
N LEU A 187 -6.55 -28.84 -5.98
CA LEU A 187 -5.80 -30.08 -5.80
C LEU A 187 -4.59 -29.90 -4.90
N VAL A 188 -3.82 -28.82 -5.10
CA VAL A 188 -2.67 -28.50 -4.24
C VAL A 188 -3.11 -28.30 -2.80
N GLU A 189 -4.11 -27.44 -2.55
CA GLU A 189 -4.61 -27.16 -1.21
C GLU A 189 -5.15 -28.42 -0.52
N ALA A 190 -5.93 -29.24 -1.23
CA ALA A 190 -6.49 -30.47 -0.67
C ALA A 190 -5.40 -31.46 -0.23
N GLU A 191 -4.32 -31.57 -1.00
CA GLU A 191 -3.21 -32.46 -0.67
C GLU A 191 -2.30 -31.88 0.42
N LEU A 192 -2.06 -30.56 0.43
CA LEU A 192 -1.31 -29.91 1.51
C LEU A 192 -2.04 -30.01 2.86
N ALA A 193 -3.38 -29.93 2.86
CA ALA A 193 -4.20 -30.07 4.06
C ALA A 193 -4.08 -31.44 4.76
N THR A 194 -3.56 -32.47 4.08
CA THR A 194 -3.29 -33.79 4.68
C THR A 194 -2.13 -33.78 5.69
N GLY A 195 -1.26 -32.75 5.64
CA GLY A 195 -0.08 -32.61 6.49
C GLY A 195 1.13 -33.46 6.07
N LYS A 196 0.96 -34.38 5.11
CA LYS A 196 2.02 -35.16 4.48
C LYS A 196 1.74 -35.28 2.98
N PRO A 197 2.06 -34.24 2.19
CA PRO A 197 1.73 -34.23 0.78
C PRO A 197 2.43 -35.37 0.04
N ASN A 198 1.70 -35.90 -0.95
CA ASN A 198 2.10 -37.08 -1.73
C ASN A 198 3.40 -36.83 -2.50
N SER A 199 4.20 -37.87 -2.70
CA SER A 199 5.50 -37.75 -3.39
C SER A 199 5.35 -37.18 -4.81
N ILE A 200 4.23 -37.51 -5.46
CA ILE A 200 3.94 -37.07 -6.83
C ILE A 200 3.54 -35.60 -6.90
N LEU A 201 3.00 -35.00 -5.83
CA LEU A 201 2.50 -33.62 -5.85
C LEU A 201 3.55 -32.64 -6.36
N GLY A 202 4.78 -32.72 -5.84
CA GLY A 202 5.87 -31.85 -6.28
C GLY A 202 6.23 -32.03 -7.76
N ARG A 203 6.13 -33.25 -8.31
CA ARG A 203 6.33 -33.49 -9.76
C ARG A 203 5.18 -32.90 -10.57
N PHE A 204 3.97 -33.06 -10.07
CA PHE A 204 2.77 -32.55 -10.72
C PHE A 204 2.76 -31.03 -10.80
N VAL A 205 3.08 -30.34 -9.70
CA VAL A 205 3.24 -28.88 -9.67
C VAL A 205 4.32 -28.42 -10.65
N ARG A 206 5.47 -29.09 -10.71
CA ARG A 206 6.53 -28.74 -11.68
C ARG A 206 6.12 -28.93 -13.14
N GLU A 207 5.39 -29.99 -13.46
CA GLU A 207 4.89 -30.21 -14.83
C GLU A 207 3.79 -29.21 -15.19
N TYR A 208 2.90 -28.87 -14.25
CA TYR A 208 1.93 -27.79 -14.42
C TYR A 208 2.63 -26.44 -14.66
N ASP A 209 3.63 -26.12 -13.84
CA ASP A 209 4.38 -24.88 -13.91
C ASP A 209 5.10 -24.73 -15.26
N SER A 210 5.78 -25.78 -15.73
CA SER A 210 6.43 -25.79 -17.04
C SER A 210 5.45 -25.53 -18.19
N LEU A 211 4.21 -26.02 -18.09
CA LEU A 211 3.16 -25.74 -19.08
C LEU A 211 2.57 -24.33 -18.95
N SER A 212 2.63 -23.73 -17.76
CA SER A 212 2.15 -22.35 -17.50
C SER A 212 3.07 -21.27 -18.06
N GLU A 213 4.36 -21.58 -18.21
CA GLU A 213 5.42 -20.61 -18.53
C GLU A 213 5.12 -19.73 -19.76
N PRO A 214 4.66 -20.26 -20.91
CA PRO A 214 4.35 -19.42 -22.07
C PRO A 214 3.23 -18.41 -21.79
N LYS A 215 2.23 -18.79 -20.98
CA LYS A 215 1.10 -17.92 -20.66
C LYS A 215 1.50 -16.84 -19.67
N LEU A 216 2.30 -17.19 -18.67
CA LEU A 216 2.85 -16.23 -17.72
C LEU A 216 3.81 -15.25 -18.41
N ALA A 217 4.68 -15.74 -19.29
CA ALA A 217 5.56 -14.88 -20.09
C ALA A 217 4.79 -13.87 -20.95
N GLN A 218 3.67 -14.31 -21.56
CA GLN A 218 2.76 -13.41 -22.25
C GLN A 218 2.25 -12.31 -21.29
N ILE A 219 1.57 -12.70 -20.19
CA ILE A 219 1.02 -11.74 -19.22
C ILE A 219 2.09 -10.77 -18.69
N ARG A 220 3.30 -11.26 -18.43
CA ARG A 220 4.44 -10.43 -18.03
C ARG A 220 4.75 -9.35 -19.07
N ASN A 221 4.86 -9.72 -20.33
CA ASN A 221 5.17 -8.78 -21.40
C ASN A 221 4.07 -7.71 -21.55
N GLU A 222 2.79 -8.09 -21.37
CA GLU A 222 1.71 -7.11 -21.37
C GLU A 222 1.76 -6.18 -20.15
N ILE A 223 2.14 -6.68 -18.96
CA ILE A 223 2.37 -5.83 -17.77
C ILE A 223 3.50 -4.84 -18.05
N ASP A 224 4.63 -5.32 -18.56
CA ASP A 224 5.79 -4.47 -18.89
C ASP A 224 5.39 -3.40 -19.92
N HIS A 225 4.61 -3.77 -20.93
CA HIS A 225 4.09 -2.80 -21.90
C HIS A 225 3.17 -1.74 -21.27
N GLN A 226 2.29 -2.12 -20.35
CA GLN A 226 1.47 -1.14 -19.61
C GLN A 226 2.33 -0.22 -18.72
N ILE A 227 3.40 -0.74 -18.12
CA ILE A 227 4.36 0.08 -17.36
C ILE A 227 5.02 1.12 -18.27
N GLU A 228 5.44 0.73 -19.48
CA GLU A 228 6.00 1.67 -20.47
C GLU A 228 4.98 2.76 -20.85
N LEU A 229 3.71 2.38 -21.08
CA LEU A 229 2.63 3.33 -21.36
C LEU A 229 2.39 4.30 -20.21
N ALA A 230 2.51 3.87 -18.95
CA ALA A 230 2.41 4.75 -17.78
C ALA A 230 3.54 5.80 -17.73
N GLN A 231 4.68 5.51 -18.37
CA GLN A 231 5.86 6.36 -18.34
C GLN A 231 5.87 7.43 -19.46
N GLU A 232 4.95 7.37 -20.41
CA GLU A 232 4.82 8.37 -21.47
C GLU A 232 4.48 9.78 -20.92
N PRO A 233 4.72 10.88 -21.66
CA PRO A 233 4.53 12.26 -21.17
C PRO A 233 3.09 12.65 -20.84
N SER A 234 2.08 11.96 -21.38
CA SER A 234 0.67 12.25 -21.14
C SER A 234 -0.14 10.95 -21.16
N PRO A 235 0.08 10.07 -20.17
CA PRO A 235 -0.49 8.74 -20.15
C PRO A 235 -1.93 8.78 -19.65
N ASN A 236 -2.77 7.86 -20.14
CA ASN A 236 -4.08 7.61 -19.53
C ASN A 236 -3.90 6.68 -18.32
N LEU A 237 -3.48 7.24 -17.18
CA LEU A 237 -3.18 6.46 -15.97
C LEU A 237 -4.37 5.64 -15.46
N ASP A 238 -5.60 6.12 -15.63
CA ASP A 238 -6.76 5.34 -15.21
C ASP A 238 -6.89 4.04 -16.02
N SER A 239 -6.81 4.13 -17.35
CA SER A 239 -6.83 2.96 -18.22
C SER A 239 -5.66 2.02 -17.95
N VAL A 240 -4.44 2.56 -17.85
CA VAL A 240 -3.21 1.79 -17.70
C VAL A 240 -3.19 1.04 -16.37
N THR A 241 -3.51 1.72 -15.25
CA THR A 241 -3.50 1.07 -13.94
C THR A 241 -4.62 0.05 -13.76
N ASN A 242 -5.79 0.26 -14.38
CA ASN A 242 -6.86 -0.74 -14.41
C ASN A 242 -6.43 -1.99 -15.21
N GLU A 243 -5.75 -1.81 -16.34
CA GLU A 243 -5.26 -2.93 -17.14
C GLU A 243 -4.17 -3.71 -16.40
N ILE A 244 -3.22 -3.03 -15.73
CA ILE A 244 -2.21 -3.70 -14.88
C ILE A 244 -2.89 -4.52 -13.78
N ALA A 245 -3.89 -3.95 -13.08
CA ALA A 245 -4.61 -4.69 -12.03
C ALA A 245 -5.33 -5.94 -12.60
N ALA A 246 -5.94 -5.84 -13.78
CA ALA A 246 -6.58 -6.98 -14.44
C ALA A 246 -5.56 -8.04 -14.88
N LEU A 247 -4.38 -7.63 -15.38
CA LEU A 247 -3.29 -8.53 -15.75
C LEU A 247 -2.68 -9.23 -14.53
N LEU A 248 -2.55 -8.55 -13.39
CA LEU A 248 -2.14 -9.14 -12.13
C LEU A 248 -3.12 -10.21 -11.67
N SER A 249 -4.43 -9.94 -11.68
CA SER A 249 -5.45 -10.96 -11.37
C SER A 249 -5.36 -12.17 -12.31
N ARG A 250 -5.12 -11.95 -13.61
CA ARG A 250 -4.93 -13.05 -14.57
C ARG A 250 -3.63 -13.83 -14.38
N TRP A 251 -2.58 -13.18 -13.85
CA TRP A 251 -1.35 -13.85 -13.46
C TRP A 251 -1.62 -14.81 -12.31
N ASP A 252 -2.31 -14.32 -11.28
CA ASP A 252 -2.70 -15.09 -10.10
C ASP A 252 -3.55 -16.30 -10.48
N ASP A 253 -4.60 -16.10 -11.28
CA ASP A 253 -5.47 -17.17 -11.80
C ASP A 253 -4.71 -18.35 -12.42
N VAL A 254 -3.50 -18.12 -12.95
CA VAL A 254 -2.65 -19.14 -13.56
C VAL A 254 -1.61 -19.70 -12.57
N ASN A 255 -0.98 -18.83 -11.80
CA ASN A 255 0.22 -19.14 -11.01
C ASN A 255 -0.05 -19.45 -9.54
N GLN A 256 -1.25 -19.15 -9.02
CA GLN A 256 -1.65 -19.40 -7.65
C GLN A 256 -1.33 -20.80 -7.12
N PRO A 257 -1.60 -21.92 -7.84
CA PRO A 257 -1.20 -23.25 -7.38
C PRO A 257 0.31 -23.41 -7.11
N VAL A 258 1.15 -22.70 -7.86
CA VAL A 258 2.60 -22.71 -7.69
C VAL A 258 3.01 -21.84 -6.49
N GLN A 259 2.39 -20.66 -6.34
CA GLN A 259 2.58 -19.77 -5.18
C GLN A 259 2.28 -20.48 -3.85
N VAL A 260 1.09 -21.10 -3.76
CA VAL A 260 0.66 -21.85 -2.57
C VAL A 260 1.60 -23.01 -2.26
N TYR A 261 2.02 -23.76 -3.30
CA TYR A 261 2.93 -24.87 -3.11
C TYR A 261 4.32 -24.43 -2.62
N GLU A 262 4.92 -23.40 -3.21
CA GLU A 262 6.23 -22.87 -2.78
C GLU A 262 6.16 -22.27 -1.37
N GLN A 263 5.09 -21.55 -1.04
CA GLN A 263 4.89 -21.01 0.32
C GLN A 263 4.88 -22.12 1.36
N HIS A 264 4.18 -23.24 1.10
CA HIS A 264 4.18 -24.38 1.99
C HIS A 264 5.59 -25.01 2.17
N GLN A 265 6.47 -24.90 1.17
CA GLN A 265 7.87 -25.31 1.28
C GLN A 265 8.75 -24.27 1.99
N GLY A 266 8.21 -23.11 2.39
CA GLY A 266 8.95 -22.00 2.98
C GLY A 266 9.75 -21.20 1.95
N HIS A 267 9.36 -21.24 0.68
CA HIS A 267 9.96 -20.49 -0.41
C HIS A 267 9.01 -19.44 -0.97
N GLU A 268 9.56 -18.44 -1.65
CA GLU A 268 8.80 -17.46 -2.43
C GLU A 268 8.93 -17.74 -3.92
N GLU A 269 7.83 -17.63 -4.67
CA GLU A 269 7.85 -17.86 -6.12
C GLU A 269 8.54 -16.71 -6.85
N GLY A 270 9.61 -17.04 -7.58
CA GLY A 270 10.57 -16.07 -8.12
C GLY A 270 10.02 -15.18 -9.24
N ARG A 271 9.09 -15.64 -10.07
CA ARG A 271 8.52 -14.83 -11.17
C ARG A 271 7.52 -13.80 -10.64
N SER A 272 6.68 -14.19 -9.69
CA SER A 272 5.74 -13.31 -8.99
C SER A 272 6.49 -12.20 -8.27
N LYS A 273 7.61 -12.52 -7.61
CA LYS A 273 8.50 -11.51 -7.01
C LYS A 273 9.01 -10.49 -8.02
N LYS A 274 9.42 -10.91 -9.22
CA LYS A 274 9.85 -9.99 -10.29
C LYS A 274 8.70 -9.13 -10.82
N VAL A 275 7.48 -9.66 -10.91
CA VAL A 275 6.28 -8.89 -11.30
C VAL A 275 5.99 -7.83 -10.24
N TYR A 276 6.00 -8.22 -8.97
CA TYR A 276 5.88 -7.32 -7.84
C TYR A 276 6.92 -6.18 -7.90
N GLU A 277 8.20 -6.50 -8.06
CA GLU A 277 9.29 -5.51 -8.09
C GLU A 277 9.10 -4.48 -9.22
N ALA A 278 8.69 -4.93 -10.40
CA ALA A 278 8.46 -4.07 -11.55
C ALA A 278 7.27 -3.11 -11.33
N VAL A 279 6.12 -3.64 -10.91
CA VAL A 279 4.92 -2.82 -10.67
C VAL A 279 5.10 -1.90 -9.46
N ARG A 280 5.76 -2.35 -8.39
CA ARG A 280 6.08 -1.49 -7.24
C ARG A 280 7.01 -0.35 -7.62
N SER A 281 7.98 -0.59 -8.51
CA SER A 281 8.84 0.49 -9.02
C SER A 281 8.01 1.59 -9.69
N LEU A 282 7.01 1.22 -10.49
CA LEU A 282 6.05 2.17 -11.06
C LEU A 282 5.22 2.88 -9.96
N CYS A 283 4.76 2.16 -8.94
CA CYS A 283 4.02 2.78 -7.81
C CYS A 283 4.85 3.87 -7.13
N LEU A 284 6.14 3.60 -6.88
CA LEU A 284 7.06 4.55 -6.26
C LEU A 284 7.31 5.78 -7.16
N GLU A 285 7.47 5.58 -8.47
CA GLU A 285 7.61 6.68 -9.43
C GLU A 285 6.35 7.57 -9.46
N LEU A 286 5.17 6.95 -9.58
CA LEU A 286 3.89 7.67 -9.58
C LEU A 286 3.70 8.49 -8.29
N ALA A 287 3.98 7.89 -7.13
CA ALA A 287 3.79 8.56 -5.85
C ALA A 287 4.84 9.66 -5.60
N ASN A 288 6.13 9.33 -5.71
CA ASN A 288 7.20 10.22 -5.26
C ASN A 288 7.53 11.31 -6.27
N ASP A 289 7.53 10.98 -7.57
CA ASP A 289 8.01 11.91 -8.60
C ASP A 289 6.85 12.70 -9.23
N ARG A 290 5.65 12.12 -9.26
CA ARG A 290 4.49 12.70 -9.96
C ARG A 290 3.35 13.12 -9.03
N GLY A 291 3.33 12.67 -7.77
CA GLY A 291 2.24 12.97 -6.83
C GLY A 291 0.90 12.32 -7.20
N GLU A 292 0.96 11.23 -7.97
CA GLU A 292 -0.19 10.48 -8.50
C GLU A 292 -0.64 9.38 -7.52
N PHE A 293 -0.96 9.77 -6.28
CA PHE A 293 -1.18 8.85 -5.15
C PHE A 293 -2.34 7.88 -5.36
N GLN A 294 -3.42 8.34 -6.00
CA GLN A 294 -4.59 7.50 -6.30
C GLN A 294 -4.19 6.29 -7.16
N TYR A 295 -3.40 6.51 -8.21
CA TYR A 295 -3.00 5.47 -9.15
C TYR A 295 -1.94 4.54 -8.54
N ALA A 296 -0.98 5.09 -7.79
CA ALA A 296 -0.03 4.30 -7.02
C ALA A 296 -0.76 3.40 -6.01
N ARG A 297 -1.75 3.93 -5.28
CA ARG A 297 -2.55 3.16 -4.31
C ARG A 297 -3.27 2.00 -4.98
N ARG A 298 -3.93 2.23 -6.12
CA ARG A 298 -4.63 1.18 -6.88
C ARG A 298 -3.69 0.03 -7.24
N LEU A 299 -2.50 0.34 -7.73
CA LEU A 299 -1.50 -0.68 -8.09
C LEU A 299 -0.97 -1.42 -6.86
N SER A 300 -0.70 -0.72 -5.75
CA SER A 300 -0.28 -1.34 -4.49
C SER A 300 -1.36 -2.26 -3.89
N GLU A 301 -2.64 -1.87 -3.97
CA GLU A 301 -3.79 -2.69 -3.57
C GLU A 301 -3.89 -3.95 -4.44
N ALA A 302 -3.75 -3.81 -5.77
CA ALA A 302 -3.76 -4.95 -6.68
C ALA A 302 -2.59 -5.91 -6.39
N LEU A 303 -1.38 -5.40 -6.14
CA LEU A 303 -0.23 -6.21 -5.74
C LEU A 303 -0.48 -6.98 -4.43
N LEU A 304 -1.06 -6.32 -3.43
CA LEU A 304 -1.37 -6.95 -2.14
C LEU A 304 -2.42 -8.06 -2.27
N GLN A 305 -3.40 -7.88 -3.17
CA GLN A 305 -4.40 -8.90 -3.45
C GLN A 305 -3.83 -10.10 -4.23
N THR A 306 -2.90 -9.84 -5.15
CA THR A 306 -2.33 -10.84 -6.07
C THR A 306 -1.23 -11.68 -5.41
N PHE A 307 -0.48 -11.10 -4.47
CA PHE A 307 0.71 -11.76 -3.91
C PHE A 307 0.72 -11.81 -2.37
N PRO A 308 -0.34 -12.32 -1.71
CA PRO A 308 -0.33 -12.47 -0.26
C PRO A 308 0.72 -13.50 0.22
N GLU A 309 1.16 -14.43 -0.63
CA GLU A 309 2.15 -15.47 -0.32
C GLU A 309 3.61 -14.96 -0.33
N LEU A 310 3.87 -13.75 -0.84
CA LEU A 310 5.20 -13.14 -0.80
C LEU A 310 5.44 -12.48 0.57
N GLU A 311 5.69 -13.30 1.59
CA GLU A 311 5.82 -12.89 2.99
C GLU A 311 6.85 -11.78 3.22
N SER A 312 7.96 -11.78 2.48
CA SER A 312 9.01 -10.77 2.62
C SER A 312 8.56 -9.35 2.24
N VAL A 313 7.47 -9.22 1.49
CA VAL A 313 6.99 -7.93 0.96
C VAL A 313 5.56 -7.58 1.35
N ALA A 314 4.77 -8.54 1.83
CA ALA A 314 3.37 -8.34 2.19
C ALA A 314 3.18 -7.22 3.25
N GLU A 315 4.01 -7.19 4.29
CA GLU A 315 3.94 -6.12 5.31
C GLU A 315 4.34 -4.75 4.75
N VAL A 316 5.28 -4.72 3.81
CA VAL A 316 5.68 -3.49 3.12
C VAL A 316 4.53 -2.96 2.26
N LEU A 317 3.83 -3.84 1.54
CA LEU A 317 2.65 -3.48 0.74
C LEU A 317 1.50 -2.94 1.59
N LYS A 318 1.23 -3.54 2.75
CA LYS A 318 0.23 -3.01 3.70
C LYS A 318 0.60 -1.59 4.15
N GLY A 319 1.88 -1.36 4.47
CA GLY A 319 2.40 -0.05 4.80
C GLY A 319 2.23 0.98 3.67
N ASP A 320 2.57 0.59 2.45
CA ASP A 320 2.42 1.42 1.26
C ASP A 320 0.96 1.82 1.02
N VAL A 321 0.03 0.86 1.04
CA VAL A 321 -1.40 1.13 0.82
C VAL A 321 -1.91 2.13 1.87
N ALA A 322 -1.56 1.94 3.14
CA ALA A 322 -1.96 2.86 4.21
C ALA A 322 -1.35 4.26 4.04
N ALA A 323 -0.08 4.36 3.65
CA ALA A 323 0.59 5.63 3.42
C ALA A 323 -0.02 6.37 2.21
N LEU A 324 -0.23 5.66 1.11
CA LEU A 324 -0.82 6.22 -0.12
C LEU A 324 -2.27 6.63 0.07
N GLN A 325 -3.05 5.89 0.86
CA GLN A 325 -4.40 6.29 1.23
C GLN A 325 -4.40 7.63 1.98
N ASN A 326 -3.54 7.79 3.00
CA ASN A 326 -3.43 9.05 3.73
C ASN A 326 -2.99 10.21 2.82
N LEU A 327 -2.06 9.98 1.90
CA LEU A 327 -1.59 11.01 0.96
C LEU A 327 -2.66 11.40 -0.07
N ASP A 328 -3.39 10.43 -0.62
CA ASP A 328 -4.53 10.65 -1.52
C ASP A 328 -5.64 11.45 -0.82
N GLU A 329 -5.99 11.10 0.42
CA GLU A 329 -6.96 11.84 1.24
C GLU A 329 -6.48 13.27 1.53
N GLN A 330 -5.21 13.46 1.91
CA GLN A 330 -4.65 14.81 2.13
C GLN A 330 -4.64 15.66 0.85
N GLN A 331 -4.29 15.08 -0.29
CA GLN A 331 -4.29 15.79 -1.58
C GLN A 331 -5.71 16.22 -1.98
N LYS A 332 -6.71 15.34 -1.82
CA LYS A 332 -8.13 15.66 -2.04
C LYS A 332 -8.60 16.80 -1.14
N GLN A 333 -8.25 16.75 0.15
CA GLN A 333 -8.57 17.82 1.09
C GLN A 333 -7.93 19.15 0.68
N LEU A 334 -6.65 19.15 0.29
CA LEU A 334 -5.95 20.36 -0.18
C LEU A 334 -6.60 20.94 -1.44
N ALA A 335 -6.95 20.09 -2.41
CA ALA A 335 -7.58 20.50 -3.66
C ALA A 335 -8.94 21.20 -3.44
N ILE A 336 -9.69 20.83 -2.39
CA ILE A 336 -10.95 21.51 -2.03
C ILE A 336 -10.70 22.97 -1.59
N VAL A 337 -9.61 23.24 -0.87
CA VAL A 337 -9.34 24.56 -0.29
C VAL A 337 -8.49 25.44 -1.22
N GLU A 338 -7.78 24.86 -2.19
CA GLU A 338 -6.90 25.57 -3.13
C GLU A 338 -7.59 26.74 -3.87
N PRO A 339 -8.82 26.60 -4.42
CA PRO A 339 -9.51 27.73 -5.04
C PRO A 339 -9.76 28.89 -4.07
N LEU A 340 -10.06 28.60 -2.80
CA LEU A 340 -10.26 29.61 -1.76
C LEU A 340 -8.93 30.30 -1.41
N VAL A 341 -7.84 29.55 -1.28
CA VAL A 341 -6.50 30.12 -1.05
C VAL A 341 -6.14 31.06 -2.20
N ALA A 342 -6.34 30.62 -3.45
CA ALA A 342 -6.08 31.44 -4.63
C ALA A 342 -6.93 32.73 -4.66
N ALA A 343 -8.23 32.64 -4.34
CA ALA A 343 -9.11 33.81 -4.24
C ALA A 343 -8.66 34.78 -3.14
N CYS A 344 -8.27 34.27 -1.96
CA CYS A 344 -7.75 35.08 -0.86
C CYS A 344 -6.41 35.74 -1.19
N GLU A 345 -5.48 35.03 -1.84
CA GLU A 345 -4.20 35.61 -2.29
C GLU A 345 -4.42 36.70 -3.37
N ALA A 346 -5.29 36.45 -4.35
CA ALA A 346 -5.65 37.44 -5.35
C ALA A 346 -6.24 38.71 -4.69
N ALA A 347 -7.09 38.52 -3.67
CA ALA A 347 -7.71 39.62 -2.94
C ALA A 347 -6.71 40.52 -2.19
N LYS A 348 -5.56 40.00 -1.75
CA LYS A 348 -4.49 40.81 -1.13
C LYS A 348 -3.95 41.91 -2.05
N THR A 349 -4.13 41.77 -3.36
CA THR A 349 -3.75 42.78 -4.36
C THR A 349 -4.88 43.75 -4.72
N GLN A 350 -6.11 43.48 -4.30
CA GLN A 350 -7.32 44.23 -4.67
C GLN A 350 -8.11 44.78 -3.46
N LEU A 351 -7.39 45.10 -2.37
CA LEU A 351 -7.99 45.49 -1.08
C LEU A 351 -8.99 46.66 -1.13
N PRO A 352 -8.78 47.75 -1.92
CA PRO A 352 -9.77 48.83 -1.99
C PRO A 352 -11.12 48.37 -2.55
N ALA A 353 -11.11 47.46 -3.54
CA ALA A 353 -12.31 46.89 -4.12
C ALA A 353 -13.01 45.95 -3.12
N LEU A 354 -12.23 45.10 -2.44
CA LEU A 354 -12.72 44.23 -1.37
C LEU A 354 -13.39 45.03 -0.24
N LYS A 355 -12.73 46.10 0.24
CA LYS A 355 -13.28 46.99 1.26
C LYS A 355 -14.60 47.60 0.84
N SER A 356 -14.66 48.16 -0.37
CA SER A 356 -15.90 48.78 -0.89
C SER A 356 -17.05 47.76 -1.00
N ALA A 357 -16.75 46.51 -1.38
CA ALA A 357 -17.73 45.44 -1.46
C ALA A 357 -18.24 45.05 -0.06
N LEU A 358 -17.34 44.77 0.88
CA LEU A 358 -17.69 44.41 2.27
C LEU A 358 -18.48 45.52 2.98
N GLN A 359 -18.19 46.79 2.70
CA GLN A 359 -18.96 47.91 3.25
C GLN A 359 -20.40 47.96 2.72
N LYS A 360 -20.62 47.54 1.47
CA LYS A 360 -21.95 47.58 0.82
C LYS A 360 -22.82 46.39 1.18
N SER A 361 -22.26 45.19 1.19
CA SER A 361 -23.03 43.93 1.29
C SER A 361 -22.66 43.03 2.47
N GLY A 362 -21.65 43.38 3.27
CA GLY A 362 -21.06 42.45 4.23
C GLY A 362 -20.40 41.26 3.52
N PHE A 363 -20.07 40.20 4.26
CA PHE A 363 -19.58 38.95 3.69
C PHE A 363 -20.77 38.09 3.21
N ALA A 364 -21.21 38.36 2.00
CA ALA A 364 -22.35 37.70 1.40
C ALA A 364 -22.11 37.51 -0.10
N ASN A 365 -22.90 36.63 -0.72
CA ASN A 365 -22.88 36.44 -2.15
C ASN A 365 -23.14 37.79 -2.86
N ALA A 366 -22.17 38.24 -3.66
CA ALA A 366 -22.20 39.51 -4.36
C ALA A 366 -22.24 39.23 -5.86
N ARG A 367 -22.93 40.06 -6.67
CA ARG A 367 -23.09 39.73 -8.11
C ARG A 367 -21.80 39.53 -8.91
N LYS A 368 -20.69 40.17 -8.51
CA LYS A 368 -19.37 40.07 -9.17
C LYS A 368 -18.25 40.70 -8.33
N GLY A 369 -17.01 40.30 -8.60
CA GLY A 369 -15.78 40.90 -8.06
C GLY A 369 -15.15 40.09 -6.92
N VAL A 370 -14.05 40.62 -6.37
CA VAL A 370 -13.17 39.96 -5.39
C VAL A 370 -13.91 39.29 -4.23
N LEU A 371 -14.90 39.98 -3.65
CA LEU A 371 -15.67 39.43 -2.54
C LEU A 371 -16.50 38.22 -2.96
N ASN A 372 -17.05 38.23 -4.19
CA ASN A 372 -17.79 37.08 -4.71
C ASN A 372 -16.88 35.88 -4.96
N GLU A 373 -15.70 36.11 -5.52
CA GLU A 373 -14.71 35.03 -5.75
C GLU A 373 -14.32 34.35 -4.42
N ILE A 374 -14.07 35.14 -3.37
CA ILE A 374 -13.83 34.59 -2.02
C ILE A 374 -15.07 33.86 -1.50
N TYR A 375 -16.25 34.48 -1.57
CA TYR A 375 -17.46 33.91 -1.01
C TYR A 375 -17.86 32.60 -1.69
N ASP A 376 -17.83 32.54 -3.03
CA ASP A 376 -18.19 31.34 -3.79
C ASP A 376 -17.19 30.20 -3.54
N ALA A 377 -15.88 30.50 -3.52
CA ALA A 377 -14.87 29.50 -3.18
C ALA A 377 -14.99 29.02 -1.72
N PHE A 378 -15.30 29.93 -0.80
CA PHE A 378 -15.53 29.60 0.61
C PHE A 378 -16.80 28.75 0.78
N ASP A 379 -17.91 29.14 0.16
CA ASP A 379 -19.20 28.44 0.23
C ASP A 379 -19.09 27.03 -0.37
N ALA A 380 -18.40 26.88 -1.50
CA ALA A 380 -18.11 25.59 -2.11
C ALA A 380 -17.26 24.69 -1.20
N ALA A 381 -16.14 25.21 -0.67
CA ALA A 381 -15.27 24.45 0.23
C ALA A 381 -15.96 24.11 1.57
N ALA A 382 -16.74 25.03 2.14
CA ALA A 382 -17.45 24.79 3.40
C ALA A 382 -18.60 23.78 3.27
N LYS A 383 -19.15 23.59 2.06
CA LYS A 383 -20.19 22.60 1.76
C LYS A 383 -19.62 21.22 1.39
N ALA A 384 -18.33 21.12 1.10
CA ALA A 384 -17.73 19.83 0.80
C ALA A 384 -17.71 18.94 2.06
N PRO A 385 -18.06 17.65 1.93
CA PRO A 385 -18.24 16.76 3.08
C PRO A 385 -16.96 16.52 3.87
N GLU A 386 -15.81 16.50 3.19
CA GLU A 386 -14.49 16.14 3.73
C GLU A 386 -13.70 17.33 4.31
N THR A 387 -14.32 18.50 4.46
CA THR A 387 -13.60 19.73 4.81
C THR A 387 -13.79 20.11 6.27
N ASP A 388 -12.66 20.34 6.96
CA ASP A 388 -12.60 20.72 8.36
C ASP A 388 -12.56 22.25 8.54
N ASP A 389 -12.31 22.70 9.78
CA ASP A 389 -12.13 24.10 10.19
C ASP A 389 -11.11 24.90 9.34
N ALA A 390 -10.27 24.22 8.56
CA ALA A 390 -9.27 24.81 7.67
C ALA A 390 -9.85 25.92 6.77
N VAL A 391 -11.08 25.75 6.26
CA VAL A 391 -11.73 26.73 5.36
C VAL A 391 -11.92 28.09 6.04
N PHE A 392 -12.32 28.09 7.31
CA PHE A 392 -12.49 29.31 8.11
C PHE A 392 -11.16 29.98 8.41
N LEU A 393 -10.12 29.18 8.64
CA LEU A 393 -8.78 29.67 8.94
C LEU A 393 -8.14 30.37 7.75
N VAL A 394 -8.42 29.94 6.51
CA VAL A 394 -7.94 30.62 5.29
C VAL A 394 -8.48 32.05 5.19
N VAL A 395 -9.78 32.27 5.39
CA VAL A 395 -10.37 33.61 5.33
C VAL A 395 -9.98 34.45 6.56
N ARG A 396 -9.84 33.82 7.72
CA ARG A 396 -9.28 34.45 8.93
C ARG A 396 -7.86 34.98 8.68
N ASP A 397 -7.01 34.21 8.01
CA ASP A 397 -5.64 34.64 7.70
C ASP A 397 -5.61 35.84 6.76
N LEU A 398 -6.54 35.92 5.79
CA LEU A 398 -6.73 37.14 4.99
C LEU A 398 -7.13 38.33 5.88
N ALA A 399 -8.07 38.14 6.82
CA ALA A 399 -8.48 39.21 7.73
C ALA A 399 -7.32 39.69 8.62
N LEU A 400 -6.50 38.77 9.12
CA LEU A 400 -5.32 39.11 9.91
C LEU A 400 -4.26 39.87 9.10
N PHE A 401 -4.01 39.45 7.85
CA PHE A 401 -3.13 40.19 6.94
C PHE A 401 -3.65 41.62 6.71
N VAL A 402 -4.95 41.78 6.45
CA VAL A 402 -5.56 43.09 6.23
C VAL A 402 -5.45 43.97 7.49
N ASN A 403 -5.63 43.40 8.68
CA ASN A 403 -5.46 44.15 9.92
C ASN A 403 -4.00 44.53 10.19
N ASN A 404 -3.09 43.56 10.11
CA ASN A 404 -1.71 43.72 10.61
C ASN A 404 -0.81 44.42 9.59
N ASP A 405 -0.86 44.00 8.33
CA ASP A 405 0.06 44.47 7.28
C ASP A 405 -0.47 45.72 6.57
N ARG A 406 -1.78 45.94 6.63
CA ARG A 406 -2.46 47.06 5.93
C ARG A 406 -3.12 48.05 6.88
N SER A 407 -3.11 47.77 8.18
CA SER A 407 -3.70 48.62 9.21
C SER A 407 -5.17 48.98 8.94
N ASP A 408 -5.94 48.02 8.41
CA ASP A 408 -7.36 48.21 8.07
C ASP A 408 -8.28 47.30 8.93
N PRO A 409 -8.49 47.65 10.22
CA PRO A 409 -9.29 46.83 11.14
C PRO A 409 -10.77 46.74 10.75
N GLU A 410 -11.29 47.71 9.98
CA GLU A 410 -12.68 47.68 9.50
C GLU A 410 -12.89 46.51 8.53
N THR A 411 -12.04 46.42 7.51
CA THR A 411 -12.15 45.38 6.47
C THR A 411 -11.94 44.00 7.09
N ALA A 412 -10.96 43.87 7.99
CA ALA A 412 -10.73 42.65 8.76
C ALA A 412 -11.94 42.26 9.63
N PHE A 413 -12.51 43.22 10.37
CA PHE A 413 -13.73 42.97 11.17
C PHE A 413 -14.87 42.45 10.30
N ARG A 414 -15.11 43.05 9.14
CA ARG A 414 -16.21 42.65 8.24
C ARG A 414 -16.03 41.25 7.66
N LEU A 415 -14.79 40.81 7.43
CA LEU A 415 -14.49 39.44 7.04
C LEU A 415 -14.82 38.46 8.18
N ILE A 416 -14.32 38.71 9.39
CA ILE A 416 -14.53 37.84 10.56
C ILE A 416 -16.00 37.80 10.98
N ASP A 417 -16.67 38.95 11.10
CA ASP A 417 -18.09 39.02 11.43
C ASP A 417 -18.95 38.32 10.37
N GLY A 418 -18.51 38.39 9.12
CA GLY A 418 -19.04 37.65 8.00
C GLY A 418 -18.95 36.13 8.14
N LEU A 419 -17.76 35.62 8.47
CA LEU A 419 -17.53 34.19 8.73
C LEU A 419 -18.42 33.67 9.87
N ILE A 420 -18.56 34.44 10.94
CA ILE A 420 -19.40 34.08 12.10
C ILE A 420 -20.89 34.07 11.72
N GLN A 421 -21.32 34.95 10.81
CA GLN A 421 -22.72 35.04 10.36
C GLN A 421 -23.04 34.12 9.19
N TYR A 422 -22.06 33.36 8.69
CA TYR A 422 -22.27 32.43 7.60
C TYR A 422 -23.30 31.35 7.99
N SER A 423 -24.30 31.15 7.13
CA SER A 423 -25.45 30.27 7.42
C SER A 423 -25.26 28.82 6.98
N GLY A 424 -24.14 28.49 6.34
CA GLY A 424 -23.80 27.12 5.96
C GLY A 424 -23.23 26.30 7.13
N ARG A 425 -22.27 25.42 6.82
CA ARG A 425 -21.52 24.63 7.83
C ARG A 425 -20.94 25.57 8.89
N GLN A 426 -21.08 25.19 10.16
CA GLN A 426 -20.50 25.93 11.28
C GLN A 426 -19.11 25.37 11.63
N PRO A 427 -18.14 26.22 12.02
CA PRO A 427 -16.85 25.75 12.49
C PRO A 427 -16.95 25.15 13.89
N SER A 428 -15.90 24.48 14.36
CA SER A 428 -15.86 23.96 15.73
C SER A 428 -15.94 25.07 16.80
N ASP A 429 -16.40 24.73 18.00
CA ASP A 429 -16.51 25.67 19.14
C ASP A 429 -15.19 26.43 19.40
N LYS A 430 -14.05 25.75 19.24
CA LYS A 430 -12.72 26.36 19.39
C LYS A 430 -12.50 27.49 18.39
N ILE A 431 -12.87 27.29 17.13
CA ILE A 431 -12.74 28.30 16.09
C ILE A 431 -13.78 29.39 16.24
N VAL A 432 -15.02 29.05 16.65
CA VAL A 432 -16.04 30.04 16.98
C VAL A 432 -15.51 31.00 18.04
N ASP A 433 -15.04 30.50 19.19
CA ASP A 433 -14.49 31.33 20.28
C ASP A 433 -13.33 32.22 19.80
N GLN A 434 -12.43 31.66 18.99
CA GLN A 434 -11.30 32.38 18.44
C GLN A 434 -11.74 33.53 17.52
N LEU A 435 -12.66 33.28 16.59
CA LEU A 435 -13.21 34.29 15.70
C LEU A 435 -13.97 35.35 16.48
N ASP A 436 -14.69 34.96 17.54
CA ASP A 436 -15.46 35.86 18.39
C ASP A 436 -14.58 36.85 19.17
N ASP A 437 -13.47 36.35 19.71
CA ASP A 437 -12.45 37.17 20.39
C ASP A 437 -11.75 38.14 19.41
N GLU A 438 -11.45 37.67 18.20
CA GLU A 438 -10.87 38.49 17.13
C GLU A 438 -11.87 39.55 16.65
N ARG A 439 -13.15 39.20 16.51
CA ARG A 439 -14.24 40.11 16.15
C ARG A 439 -14.33 41.28 17.12
N GLU A 440 -14.32 41.00 18.43
CA GLU A 440 -14.35 42.06 19.45
C GLU A 440 -13.15 43.01 19.31
N LYS A 441 -11.94 42.46 19.20
CA LYS A 441 -10.69 43.24 19.11
C LYS A 441 -10.67 44.11 17.85
N LEU A 442 -11.00 43.53 16.69
CA LEU A 442 -11.03 44.23 15.41
C LEU A 442 -12.09 45.33 15.39
N HIS A 443 -13.30 45.04 15.89
CA HIS A 443 -14.37 46.04 15.98
C HIS A 443 -13.97 47.21 16.88
N ARG A 444 -13.38 46.92 18.05
CA ARG A 444 -12.88 47.94 18.97
C ARG A 444 -11.82 48.80 18.31
N ASN A 445 -10.81 48.19 17.68
CA ASN A 445 -9.72 48.93 17.03
C ASN A 445 -10.23 49.84 15.90
N TRP A 446 -11.18 49.35 15.08
CA TRP A 446 -11.84 50.17 14.07
C TRP A 446 -12.59 51.35 14.68
N LYS A 447 -13.46 51.10 15.66
CA LYS A 447 -14.31 52.14 16.26
C LYS A 447 -13.55 53.14 17.12
N MET A 448 -12.42 52.75 17.72
CA MET A 448 -11.52 53.70 18.40
C MET A 448 -11.01 54.77 17.44
N GLY A 449 -10.62 54.39 16.22
CA GLY A 449 -10.20 55.36 15.20
C GLY A 449 -11.33 56.32 14.77
N GLU A 450 -12.59 55.91 14.84
CA GLU A 450 -13.75 56.79 14.62
C GLU A 450 -14.01 57.70 15.83
N PHE A 451 -13.93 57.14 17.04
CA PHE A 451 -14.11 57.86 18.30
C PHE A 451 -13.11 59.01 18.45
N GLU A 452 -11.85 58.79 18.12
CA GLU A 452 -10.79 59.81 18.14
C GLU A 452 -11.06 60.92 17.12
N LYS A 453 -11.50 60.57 15.90
CA LYS A 453 -11.86 61.56 14.87
C LYS A 453 -13.06 62.41 15.25
N GLN A 454 -13.95 61.89 16.10
CA GLN A 454 -15.15 62.57 16.59
C GLN A 454 -14.90 63.36 17.89
N ALA A 455 -13.65 63.48 18.34
CA ALA A 455 -13.31 64.18 19.57
C ALA A 455 -13.89 65.60 19.60
N GLY A 456 -14.77 65.85 20.56
CA GLY A 456 -15.45 67.14 20.73
C GLY A 456 -16.94 67.11 20.41
N ASP A 457 -17.40 66.16 19.57
CA ASP A 457 -18.82 65.89 19.35
C ASP A 457 -19.28 64.78 20.30
N LEU A 458 -19.83 65.19 21.46
CA LEU A 458 -20.28 64.24 22.48
C LEU A 458 -21.40 63.33 21.97
N GLY A 459 -22.24 63.80 21.03
CA GLY A 459 -23.33 63.02 20.44
C GLY A 459 -22.79 61.86 19.61
N ALA A 460 -21.89 62.19 18.69
CA ALA A 460 -21.22 61.19 17.87
C ALA A 460 -20.37 60.23 18.72
N MET A 461 -19.61 60.75 19.69
CA MET A 461 -18.80 59.93 20.61
C MET A 461 -19.66 58.94 21.42
N SER A 462 -20.80 59.38 21.98
CA SER A 462 -21.70 58.48 22.74
C SER A 462 -22.24 57.36 21.84
N LYS A 463 -22.65 57.71 20.61
CA LYS A 463 -23.10 56.74 19.61
C LYS A 463 -22.01 55.73 19.23
N THR A 464 -20.77 56.17 19.04
CA THR A 464 -19.64 55.27 18.72
C THR A 464 -19.35 54.31 19.88
N VAL A 465 -19.46 54.76 21.13
CA VAL A 465 -19.34 53.86 22.30
C VAL A 465 -20.48 52.84 22.35
N ASP A 466 -21.70 53.22 21.98
CA ASP A 466 -22.82 52.26 21.85
C ASP A 466 -22.56 51.18 20.81
N GLU A 467 -21.96 51.56 19.68
CA GLU A 467 -21.56 50.59 18.65
C GLU A 467 -20.47 49.66 19.20
N MET A 468 -19.47 50.18 19.91
CA MET A 468 -18.40 49.38 20.53
C MET A 468 -18.95 48.39 21.57
N LEU A 469 -19.97 48.79 22.34
CA LEU A 469 -20.63 47.95 23.34
C LEU A 469 -21.37 46.75 22.74
N LYS A 470 -21.63 46.71 21.42
CA LYS A 470 -22.32 45.59 20.76
C LYS A 470 -21.54 44.28 20.88
N TYR A 471 -20.21 44.34 20.77
CA TYR A 471 -19.34 43.15 20.76
C TYR A 471 -18.41 43.08 21.97
N ALA A 472 -18.38 44.10 22.83
CA ALA A 472 -17.51 44.16 23.99
C ALA A 472 -17.87 43.12 25.07
N LYS A 473 -16.85 42.40 25.55
CA LYS A 473 -16.96 41.40 26.62
C LYS A 473 -16.14 41.83 27.85
N GLY A 474 -16.41 41.19 29.00
CA GLY A 474 -15.62 41.31 30.23
C GLY A 474 -15.27 42.75 30.66
N ASN A 475 -13.97 42.97 30.90
CA ASN A 475 -13.44 44.26 31.36
C ASN A 475 -13.63 45.37 30.31
N ASN A 476 -13.45 45.07 29.02
CA ASN A 476 -13.63 46.04 27.94
C ASN A 476 -15.04 46.63 27.95
N ARG A 477 -16.06 45.78 28.17
CA ARG A 477 -17.45 46.22 28.29
C ARG A 477 -17.65 47.17 29.48
N THR A 478 -17.07 46.81 30.61
CA THR A 478 -17.16 47.60 31.85
C THR A 478 -16.54 48.99 31.66
N GLU A 479 -15.37 49.05 31.02
CA GLU A 479 -14.67 50.30 30.71
C GLU A 479 -15.46 51.16 29.72
N LEU A 480 -16.00 50.58 28.65
CA LEU A 480 -16.83 51.31 27.69
C LEU A 480 -18.11 51.87 28.32
N LEU A 481 -18.74 51.16 29.26
CA LEU A 481 -19.88 51.68 30.03
C LEU A 481 -19.48 52.89 30.90
N GLN A 482 -18.28 52.88 31.49
CA GLN A 482 -17.78 54.02 32.23
C GLN A 482 -17.53 55.22 31.31
N VAL A 483 -16.90 55.00 30.16
CA VAL A 483 -16.69 56.05 29.14
C VAL A 483 -18.04 56.63 28.69
N LYS A 484 -19.04 55.80 28.40
CA LYS A 484 -20.39 56.23 28.04
C LYS A 484 -21.01 57.11 29.13
N SER A 485 -20.99 56.65 30.38
CA SER A 485 -21.56 57.39 31.51
C SER A 485 -20.92 58.79 31.68
N ASN A 486 -19.62 58.90 31.38
CA ASN A 486 -18.90 60.16 31.44
C ASN A 486 -19.30 61.12 30.31
N ILE A 487 -19.51 60.61 29.10
CA ILE A 487 -19.98 61.39 27.95
C ILE A 487 -21.40 61.89 28.19
N ASP A 488 -22.33 61.02 28.62
CA ASP A 488 -23.73 61.35 28.85
C ASP A 488 -23.87 62.41 29.96
N ARG A 489 -23.08 62.29 31.04
CA ARG A 489 -23.02 63.29 32.12
C ARG A 489 -22.56 64.67 31.62
N LYS A 490 -21.66 64.71 30.64
CA LYS A 490 -21.17 65.94 30.03
C LYS A 490 -22.20 66.57 29.09
N GLN A 491 -22.99 65.77 28.37
CA GLN A 491 -24.11 66.24 27.55
C GLN A 491 -25.24 66.86 28.38
N ALA A 492 -25.52 66.32 29.57
CA ALA A 492 -26.58 66.81 30.46
C ALA A 492 -26.29 68.14 31.19
N GLY A 493 -25.21 68.85 30.83
CA GLY A 493 -24.90 70.20 31.34
C GLY A 493 -24.54 70.30 32.83
N LYS A 494 -24.32 69.17 33.53
CA LYS A 494 -23.95 69.18 34.95
C LYS A 494 -22.52 69.72 35.13
N LYS A 495 -22.36 70.85 35.84
CA LYS A 495 -21.05 71.45 36.16
C LYS A 495 -20.17 70.47 36.92
N VAL A 496 -19.17 69.89 36.26
CA VAL A 496 -18.06 69.18 36.89
C VAL A 496 -16.80 70.02 36.69
N LYS A 497 -16.33 70.67 37.76
CA LYS A 497 -15.02 71.33 37.77
C LYS A 497 -13.92 70.27 37.67
N TRP A 498 -13.02 70.44 36.70
CA TRP A 498 -11.65 69.91 36.67
C TRP A 498 -11.40 68.39 36.47
N LEU A 499 -12.31 67.64 35.83
CA LEU A 499 -12.05 66.24 35.39
C LEU A 499 -12.11 66.02 33.87
N ILE A 500 -12.28 67.09 33.09
CA ILE A 500 -12.65 67.03 31.67
C ILE A 500 -11.43 66.77 30.76
N TYR A 501 -10.27 67.35 31.05
CA TYR A 501 -9.04 67.08 30.29
C TYR A 501 -8.30 65.85 30.83
N GLY A 502 -8.37 65.59 32.14
CA GLY A 502 -7.76 64.42 32.77
C GLY A 502 -8.45 63.10 32.39
N GLY A 503 -9.78 63.04 32.28
CA GLY A 503 -10.50 61.80 31.94
C GLY A 503 -10.44 61.44 30.46
N ILE A 504 -10.47 62.43 29.56
CA ILE A 504 -10.32 62.21 28.11
C ILE A 504 -8.86 61.92 27.76
N ALA A 505 -7.89 62.60 28.38
CA ALA A 505 -6.47 62.29 28.21
C ALA A 505 -6.03 61.02 28.97
N ALA A 506 -6.71 60.59 30.03
CA ALA A 506 -6.49 59.29 30.68
C ALA A 506 -7.17 58.15 29.90
N ALA A 507 -8.32 58.37 29.28
CA ALA A 507 -8.89 57.40 28.34
C ALA A 507 -7.97 57.27 27.12
N ILE A 508 -7.66 58.36 26.41
CA ILE A 508 -6.75 58.36 25.26
C ILE A 508 -5.34 57.86 25.66
N GLY A 509 -4.81 58.30 26.80
CA GLY A 509 -3.49 57.90 27.30
C GLY A 509 -3.40 56.45 27.78
N PHE A 510 -4.48 55.89 28.35
CA PHE A 510 -4.55 54.47 28.71
C PHE A 510 -4.79 53.58 27.48
N PHE A 511 -5.59 54.04 26.52
CA PHE A 511 -5.80 53.34 25.24
C PHE A 511 -4.52 53.31 24.38
N VAL A 512 -3.73 54.39 24.34
CA VAL A 512 -2.42 54.45 23.66
C VAL A 512 -1.32 53.70 24.43
N LEU A 513 -1.31 53.69 25.76
CA LEU A 513 -0.34 52.89 26.55
C LEU A 513 -0.60 51.38 26.49
N SER A 514 -1.79 50.95 26.07
CA SER A 514 -2.08 49.54 25.77
C SER A 514 -1.54 49.08 24.40
N GLU A 515 -1.20 50.01 23.49
CA GLU A 515 -0.55 49.71 22.20
C GLU A 515 0.94 49.33 22.36
N GLU A 516 1.64 49.85 23.38
CA GLU A 516 3.06 49.56 23.58
C GLU A 516 3.29 48.23 24.35
N ILE A 517 2.29 47.74 25.11
CA ILE A 517 2.39 46.53 25.95
C ILE A 517 1.80 45.29 25.25
N ASN A 518 1.02 45.44 24.18
CA ASN A 518 0.43 44.32 23.42
C ASN A 518 0.80 44.37 21.93
N LYS A 519 2.10 44.41 21.58
CA LYS A 519 2.51 43.90 20.26
C LYS A 519 2.15 42.42 20.18
N PRO A 520 1.26 41.96 19.29
CA PRO A 520 1.08 40.54 19.06
C PRO A 520 2.33 40.03 18.34
N THR A 521 3.30 39.52 19.10
CA THR A 521 4.18 38.46 18.58
C THR A 521 3.34 37.20 18.50
N SER A 522 2.52 37.11 17.46
CA SER A 522 1.83 35.88 17.07
C SER A 522 1.81 35.84 15.55
N ARG A 523 2.92 35.38 14.97
CA ARG A 523 2.89 34.73 13.67
C ARG A 523 2.11 33.43 13.86
N THR A 524 0.82 33.45 13.55
CA THR A 524 0.09 32.21 13.23
C THR A 524 0.36 31.90 11.76
N SER A 525 1.31 31.01 11.51
CA SER A 525 1.22 30.12 10.34
C SER A 525 0.53 28.86 10.83
N TYR A 526 -0.60 28.55 10.22
CA TYR A 526 -1.31 27.29 10.39
C TYR A 526 -0.36 26.10 10.19
N GLN A 527 -0.32 25.19 11.18
CA GLN A 527 0.19 23.83 11.03
C GLN A 527 -0.91 22.89 11.59
N PRO A 528 -1.32 21.84 10.87
CA PRO A 528 -2.42 20.96 11.29
C PRO A 528 -2.07 20.18 12.56
N THR A 529 -3.06 19.99 13.44
CA THR A 529 -2.91 19.27 14.72
C THR A 529 -3.38 17.83 14.58
N ALA A 530 -2.60 16.86 15.07
CA ALA A 530 -3.10 15.57 15.52
C ALA A 530 -2.71 15.37 16.99
N THR A 531 -3.70 15.07 17.82
CA THR A 531 -3.62 14.99 19.28
C THR A 531 -3.53 13.54 19.72
N TYR A 532 -2.53 13.15 20.52
CA TYR A 532 -2.66 12.05 21.48
C TYR A 532 -1.71 12.27 22.66
N GLN A 533 -2.26 12.39 23.87
CA GLN A 533 -1.53 12.34 25.14
C GLN A 533 -1.91 11.05 25.86
N PRO A 534 -0.97 10.41 26.57
CA PRO A 534 -1.23 10.17 27.98
C PRO A 534 -0.08 10.60 28.90
N SER A 535 -0.49 11.27 29.98
CA SER A 535 -0.04 11.20 31.38
C SER A 535 1.46 11.09 31.71
N THR A 536 1.91 12.12 32.43
CA THR A 536 3.22 12.30 33.04
C THR A 536 3.42 11.37 34.25
N THR A 537 4.56 10.68 34.30
CA THR A 537 5.24 10.33 35.57
C THR A 537 6.76 10.52 35.39
N ARG A 538 7.32 11.47 36.14
CA ARG A 538 8.77 11.63 36.42
C ARG A 538 9.20 10.50 37.38
N PRO A 539 10.50 10.07 37.45
CA PRO A 539 11.60 10.95 37.88
C PRO A 539 13.02 10.69 37.29
N SER A 540 13.89 11.72 37.38
CA SER A 540 15.36 11.73 37.67
C SER A 540 16.29 10.63 37.07
N THR A 541 17.52 10.81 36.57
CA THR A 541 18.61 11.79 36.78
C THR A 541 19.87 11.33 35.98
N ASN A 542 20.77 12.28 35.68
CA ASN A 542 22.24 12.18 35.57
C ASN A 542 22.97 11.80 34.25
N GLY A 543 23.97 12.65 33.96
CA GLY A 543 25.19 12.40 33.17
C GLY A 543 25.19 13.09 31.79
N THR A 544 26.18 13.85 31.34
CA THR A 544 27.49 14.28 31.85
C THR A 544 27.86 15.49 30.99
N ALA A 545 28.23 16.60 31.62
CA ALA A 545 28.59 17.84 30.95
C ALA A 545 30.07 17.80 30.50
N THR A 546 30.31 17.90 29.18
CA THR A 546 31.60 18.30 28.63
C THR A 546 31.40 19.64 27.94
N ALA A 547 31.99 20.68 28.52
CA ALA A 547 31.87 22.06 28.06
C ALA A 547 32.67 22.30 26.78
N SER A 548 31.97 22.25 25.64
CA SER A 548 32.23 23.15 24.51
C SER A 548 31.24 24.30 24.68
N PHE A 549 31.72 25.50 24.99
CA PHE A 549 30.87 26.69 25.06
C PHE A 549 30.37 27.04 23.65
N GLY A 550 29.33 26.34 23.22
CA GLY A 550 28.73 26.51 21.90
C GLY A 550 27.32 25.93 21.85
N GLU A 551 27.19 24.63 22.15
CA GLU A 551 25.97 23.85 22.00
C GLU A 551 25.57 23.22 23.35
N SER A 552 24.28 23.28 23.70
CA SER A 552 23.74 22.60 24.88
C SER A 552 22.59 21.70 24.45
N ARG A 553 22.64 20.41 24.78
CA ARG A 553 21.59 19.46 24.39
C ARG A 553 20.25 19.88 25.04
N PRO A 554 19.19 20.13 24.26
CA PRO A 554 17.87 20.43 24.80
C PRO A 554 17.30 19.25 25.59
N PRO A 555 16.44 19.49 26.59
CA PRO A 555 15.66 18.41 27.19
C PRO A 555 14.67 17.84 26.16
N VAL A 556 14.29 16.57 26.34
CA VAL A 556 13.27 15.91 25.53
C VAL A 556 11.90 16.52 25.84
N GLY A 557 11.11 16.83 24.81
CA GLY A 557 9.77 17.39 24.94
C GLY A 557 9.38 18.30 23.78
N GLN A 558 8.11 18.71 23.75
CA GLN A 558 7.54 19.59 22.73
C GLN A 558 7.11 20.93 23.34
N GLY A 559 7.08 22.00 22.54
CA GLY A 559 6.63 23.33 22.96
C GLY A 559 7.58 24.05 23.91
N LEU A 560 8.82 23.57 24.04
CA LEU A 560 9.82 24.14 24.92
C LEU A 560 10.41 25.43 24.33
N VAL A 561 10.63 26.44 25.18
CA VAL A 561 11.36 27.66 24.80
C VAL A 561 12.86 27.41 25.00
N LEU A 562 13.56 27.20 23.89
CA LEU A 562 14.99 26.87 23.93
C LEU A 562 15.85 28.13 24.08
N ASN A 563 16.89 28.04 24.92
CA ASN A 563 17.89 29.09 25.02
C ASN A 563 18.82 29.09 23.78
N ARG A 564 19.64 30.14 23.62
CA ARG A 564 20.53 30.29 22.43
C ARG A 564 21.44 29.08 22.19
N SER A 565 22.01 28.49 23.23
CA SER A 565 22.91 27.32 23.10
C SER A 565 22.16 26.03 22.72
N GLN A 566 20.89 25.92 23.10
CA GLN A 566 20.01 24.80 22.73
C GLN A 566 19.49 24.91 21.30
N VAL A 567 19.15 26.13 20.86
CA VAL A 567 18.84 26.39 19.45
C VAL A 567 20.06 26.09 18.57
N ARG A 568 21.28 26.40 19.05
CA ARG A 568 22.51 26.08 18.33
C ARG A 568 22.71 24.58 18.17
N TYR A 569 22.47 23.79 19.22
CA TYR A 569 22.49 22.33 19.15
C TYR A 569 21.52 21.81 18.08
N CYS A 570 20.26 22.26 18.08
CA CYS A 570 19.28 21.78 17.09
C CYS A 570 19.70 22.10 15.65
N VAL A 571 20.16 23.33 15.39
CA VAL A 571 20.61 23.68 14.04
C VAL A 571 21.81 22.85 13.62
N TYR A 572 22.83 22.73 14.47
CA TYR A 572 24.08 22.05 14.11
C TYR A 572 23.90 20.54 14.01
N GLN A 573 23.11 19.95 14.91
CA GLN A 573 22.80 18.53 14.84
C GLN A 573 21.95 18.20 13.61
N GLY A 574 21.04 19.08 13.19
CA GLY A 574 20.31 18.94 11.93
C GLY A 574 21.24 18.89 10.71
N GLU A 575 22.22 19.79 10.63
CA GLU A 575 23.22 19.79 9.54
C GLU A 575 24.10 18.53 9.57
N ARG A 576 24.48 18.04 10.75
CA ARG A 576 25.22 16.77 10.89
C ARG A 576 24.38 15.58 10.41
N LEU A 577 23.10 15.51 10.78
CA LEU A 577 22.18 14.44 10.36
C LEU A 577 21.91 14.45 8.85
N GLU A 578 21.76 15.63 8.26
CA GLU A 578 21.58 15.77 6.82
C GLU A 578 22.81 15.27 6.05
N ALA A 579 24.02 15.60 6.53
CA ALA A 579 25.25 15.07 5.96
C ALA A 579 25.35 13.53 6.10
N MET A 580 24.85 12.94 7.19
CA MET A 580 24.89 11.49 7.42
C MET A 580 23.99 10.68 6.48
N ARG A 581 22.87 11.25 5.97
CA ARG A 581 21.90 10.53 5.11
C ARG A 581 22.53 9.80 3.93
N SER A 582 23.60 10.37 3.36
CA SER A 582 24.32 9.80 2.21
C SER A 582 25.52 8.92 2.57
N MET A 583 25.83 8.78 3.86
CA MET A 583 27.02 8.07 4.36
C MET A 583 26.69 6.73 5.02
N THR A 584 25.41 6.45 5.31
CA THR A 584 24.94 5.19 5.88
C THR A 584 24.62 4.17 4.81
N SER A 585 25.16 2.95 4.92
CA SER A 585 25.05 1.92 3.88
C SER A 585 24.60 0.55 4.38
N THR A 586 24.69 0.27 5.68
CA THR A 586 24.30 -1.01 6.28
C THR A 586 23.08 -0.87 7.19
N ASN A 587 22.30 -1.94 7.39
CA ASN A 587 21.13 -1.92 8.28
C ASN A 587 21.47 -1.45 9.70
N TYR A 588 22.62 -1.86 10.25
CA TYR A 588 23.06 -1.40 11.57
C TYR A 588 23.38 0.12 11.61
N GLN A 589 23.97 0.65 10.53
CA GLN A 589 24.20 2.11 10.40
C GLN A 589 22.88 2.87 10.21
N ILE A 590 21.92 2.28 9.50
CA ILE A 590 20.57 2.83 9.31
C ILE A 590 19.82 2.84 10.66
N ASP A 591 19.88 1.78 11.45
CA ASP A 591 19.28 1.72 12.80
C ASP A 591 19.91 2.73 13.75
N SER A 592 21.24 2.85 13.73
CA SER A 592 21.98 3.85 14.53
C SER A 592 21.63 5.28 14.11
N PHE A 593 21.48 5.51 12.81
CA PHE A 593 21.03 6.80 12.25
C PHE A 593 19.59 7.11 12.64
N ASN A 594 18.68 6.15 12.53
CA ASN A 594 17.27 6.28 12.95
C ASN A 594 17.18 6.62 14.44
N GLY A 595 17.99 6.00 15.30
CA GLY A 595 18.06 6.35 16.73
C GLY A 595 18.53 7.80 16.98
N LEU A 596 19.43 8.34 16.14
CA LEU A 596 19.81 9.76 16.22
C LEU A 596 18.71 10.69 15.68
N ILE A 597 18.00 10.29 14.63
CA ILE A 597 16.82 11.00 14.11
C ILE A 597 15.75 11.06 15.20
N ASP A 598 15.48 9.96 15.88
CA ASP A 598 14.49 9.89 16.96
C ASP A 598 14.87 10.78 18.15
N ASP A 599 16.13 10.73 18.61
CA ASP A 599 16.58 11.60 19.68
C ASP A 599 16.54 13.08 19.27
N TYR A 600 16.94 13.40 18.03
CA TYR A 600 16.84 14.75 17.48
C TYR A 600 15.38 15.22 17.42
N ASN A 601 14.48 14.40 16.88
CA ASN A 601 13.05 14.70 16.79
C ASN A 601 12.43 14.88 18.18
N SER A 602 12.84 14.09 19.17
CA SER A 602 12.34 14.19 20.54
C SER A 602 12.70 15.51 21.25
N ARG A 603 13.68 16.26 20.73
CA ARG A 603 14.23 17.50 21.33
C ARG A 603 14.06 18.75 20.47
N CYS A 604 14.09 18.57 19.15
CA CYS A 604 14.28 19.63 18.15
C CYS A 604 13.20 19.62 17.05
N SER A 605 12.18 18.75 17.10
CA SER A 605 11.10 18.77 16.10
C SER A 605 10.06 19.89 16.34
N ASN A 606 9.81 20.24 17.61
CA ASN A 606 8.76 21.18 18.00
C ASN A 606 9.22 22.11 19.14
N TYR A 607 10.02 23.11 18.79
CA TYR A 607 10.60 24.07 19.73
C TYR A 607 10.22 25.52 19.39
N GLN A 608 9.98 26.33 20.44
CA GLN A 608 9.73 27.76 20.31
C GLN A 608 11.02 28.55 20.50
N TYR A 609 11.31 29.48 19.59
CA TYR A 609 12.50 30.32 19.64
C TYR A 609 12.19 31.75 19.20
N ARG A 610 12.98 32.71 19.70
CA ARG A 610 12.92 34.10 19.20
C ARG A 610 13.51 34.12 17.78
N SER A 611 12.76 34.64 16.80
CA SER A 611 13.13 34.63 15.36
C SER A 611 14.54 35.17 15.08
N GLU A 612 15.00 36.14 15.85
CA GLU A 612 16.34 36.76 15.74
C GLU A 612 17.49 35.81 16.15
N VAL A 613 17.22 34.88 17.07
CA VAL A 613 18.21 33.91 17.55
C VAL A 613 18.46 32.83 16.51
N LEU A 614 17.40 32.32 15.87
CA LEU A 614 17.54 31.28 14.84
C LEU A 614 18.24 31.82 13.59
N SER A 615 17.88 33.00 13.10
CA SER A 615 18.51 33.58 11.91
C SER A 615 20.01 33.82 12.12
N SER A 616 20.41 34.29 13.31
CA SER A 616 21.81 34.43 13.69
C SER A 616 22.56 33.09 13.72
N ILE A 617 21.92 32.03 14.21
CA ILE A 617 22.54 30.69 14.34
C ILE A 617 22.61 29.98 12.98
N ARG A 618 21.58 30.09 12.13
CA ARG A 618 21.62 29.56 10.75
C ARG A 618 22.76 30.18 9.95
N ARG A 619 22.98 31.49 10.09
CA ARG A 619 24.13 32.18 9.46
C ARG A 619 25.47 31.67 10.00
N GLU A 620 25.54 31.32 11.27
CA GLU A 620 26.74 30.69 11.87
C GLU A 620 26.96 29.28 11.31
N ALA A 621 25.89 28.49 11.20
CA ALA A 621 25.91 27.13 10.64
C ALA A 621 26.38 27.09 9.18
N SER A 622 25.91 28.03 8.34
CA SER A 622 26.34 28.12 6.94
C SER A 622 27.85 28.33 6.78
N SER A 623 28.54 28.89 7.78
CA SER A 623 30.00 29.04 7.75
C SER A 623 30.78 27.80 8.24
N LYS A 624 30.07 26.77 8.73
CA LYS A 624 30.62 25.58 9.39
C LYS A 624 30.30 24.26 8.69
N THR A 625 29.72 24.29 7.48
CA THR A 625 29.32 23.08 6.74
C THR A 625 30.42 22.03 6.63
N GLY A 626 31.68 22.44 6.40
CA GLY A 626 32.82 21.51 6.36
C GLY A 626 33.10 20.81 7.69
N GLU A 627 32.87 21.47 8.83
CA GLU A 627 32.98 20.87 10.16
C GLU A 627 31.86 19.83 10.39
N PHE A 628 30.63 20.12 9.96
CA PHE A 628 29.50 19.19 10.12
C PHE A 628 29.67 17.91 9.29
N ILE A 629 30.18 18.02 8.07
CA ILE A 629 30.49 16.85 7.22
C ILE A 629 31.60 16.01 7.86
N ALA A 630 32.63 16.64 8.43
CA ALA A 630 33.72 15.93 9.11
C ALA A 630 33.22 15.22 10.39
N ASP A 631 32.35 15.87 11.16
CA ASP A 631 31.69 15.27 12.34
C ASP A 631 30.78 14.09 11.94
N ALA A 632 29.98 14.26 10.88
CA ALA A 632 29.12 13.22 10.34
C ALA A 632 29.90 11.95 9.97
N ARG A 633 31.01 12.11 9.24
CA ARG A 633 31.90 10.98 8.91
C ARG A 633 32.47 10.30 10.14
N ARG A 634 32.86 11.05 11.17
CA ARG A 634 33.41 10.49 12.41
C ARG A 634 32.37 9.68 13.19
N ILE A 635 31.13 10.16 13.23
CA ILE A 635 30.02 9.50 13.90
C ILE A 635 29.64 8.21 13.14
N VAL A 636 29.48 8.26 11.82
CA VAL A 636 29.17 7.07 11.01
C VAL A 636 30.29 6.03 11.09
N ALA A 637 31.56 6.46 11.09
CA ALA A 637 32.70 5.56 11.25
C ALA A 637 32.81 4.91 12.65
N SER A 638 32.04 5.39 13.63
CA SER A 638 32.00 4.83 14.99
C SER A 638 30.88 3.82 15.21
N TRP A 639 30.02 3.61 14.20
CA TRP A 639 28.94 2.62 14.22
C TRP A 639 29.48 1.26 13.80
#